data_AF-A0A7G9Z544-F1
#
_entry.id   AF-A0A7G9Z544-F1
#
_cell.length_a   1.000
_cell.length_b   1.000
_cell.length_c   1.000
_cell.angle_alpha   90.00
_cell.angle_beta   90.00
_cell.angle_gamma   90.00
#
_symmetry.space_group_name_H-M   'P 1'
#
loop_
_entity.id
_entity.type
_entity.pdbx_description
1 polymer ?
#
loop_
_entity_poly.entity_id
_entity_poly.type
_entity_poly.pdbx_seq_one_letter_code
_entity_poly.pdbx_strand_id
1 'polypeptide(L)'
;MRKIVVLTILLLLLLLISPIAGARHEAYSVAPSSDEGIYSFFSDVIRDAGICLDKFVDESPDADTRASRLESVVKLAEEESRFYAVKGFESNVSRVVQPFIAPSGGVKQLTTYQLVFLTNYEILKSESDYSAYVEARTAIVKMRSGADAINSSLDRIELIELRNETSILIFNVSDLSERLIDVYALIDHYERLLEQYEIEAPAFEEDILVVAVSDEHPLLYEEITIHVYAKNISTISLFIDNEAHSLKNLTSDLQKKHRFEKPGEHDIYAEGTTVDGKDIKSNIVKVDVSEIPTFIVLSSQYSALLNESVKISGLIVDYYGKPLHAVNVTVEAGEKETVTSDVRGRFVFYGTRSSEGYLNVSAFYPGNDTYKSSSANISIFFSRFPISLHIAANTTGINVNETVNFRGSVSGISTNYTIPLSIFVNDRGDGTITAENNFEFTLPFSQSGTYEVYTLFHGDSVFKDAKSNEVTITVTEKPFFQKESFIKEIITNNRESNILFYLFLLLLVAIVSFFIGLYAHAIKKKIPLALLFTGIYARTFKRMISALREIRGAKDARHRTRIHAFRDKLIAPLLLILMYFYTLILKLSGHSSKEKEAEQGNESPEKSGIVVANEEVGKGTNDEAPEVKKLEDFDIGEAYRLLSDATIAQYDLGKSLTPRELSEVIDNKNEPFTGAFRDVTAIHERVFYGCMAPVDGEEERYFNEIGDILRYFKG
;
A
#
# COMPACT_ATOMS: atom_id res chain seq x y z
N MET A 1 20.71 -53.33 5.46
CA MET A 1 20.67 -52.36 4.33
C MET A 1 19.28 -51.78 4.07
N ARG A 2 18.19 -52.56 3.90
CA ARG A 2 16.82 -52.02 3.69
C ARG A 2 16.35 -51.00 4.74
N LYS A 3 16.61 -51.23 6.04
CA LYS A 3 16.25 -50.29 7.12
C LYS A 3 17.06 -48.99 7.11
N ILE A 4 18.33 -49.05 6.66
CA ILE A 4 19.21 -47.88 6.55
C ILE A 4 18.76 -47.00 5.40
N VAL A 5 18.37 -47.60 4.26
CA VAL A 5 17.87 -46.88 3.08
C VAL A 5 16.53 -46.20 3.36
N VAL A 6 15.62 -46.85 4.07
CA VAL A 6 14.35 -46.22 4.48
C VAL A 6 14.58 -45.08 5.47
N LEU A 7 15.53 -45.24 6.41
CA LEU A 7 15.89 -44.18 7.35
C LEU A 7 16.54 -42.99 6.65
N THR A 8 17.43 -43.19 5.67
CA THR A 8 18.02 -42.09 4.90
C THR A 8 17.01 -41.41 3.98
N ILE A 9 16.04 -42.14 3.40
CA ILE A 9 14.96 -41.53 2.61
C ILE A 9 14.02 -40.71 3.51
N LEU A 10 13.69 -41.21 4.71
CA LEU A 10 12.89 -40.47 5.70
C LEU A 10 13.63 -39.23 6.21
N LEU A 11 14.95 -39.32 6.44
CA LEU A 11 15.80 -38.19 6.83
C LEU A 11 15.92 -37.15 5.70
N LEU A 12 15.99 -37.59 4.44
CA LEU A 12 15.97 -36.70 3.28
C LEU A 12 14.61 -36.02 3.11
N LEU A 13 13.50 -36.74 3.34
CA LEU A 13 12.16 -36.16 3.32
C LEU A 13 11.97 -35.15 4.45
N LEU A 14 12.45 -35.44 5.66
CA LEU A 14 12.45 -34.49 6.78
C LEU A 14 13.28 -33.24 6.48
N LEU A 15 14.41 -33.38 5.77
CA LEU A 15 15.22 -32.24 5.32
C LEU A 15 14.54 -31.42 4.20
N LEU A 16 13.69 -32.05 3.38
CA LEU A 16 12.89 -31.40 2.33
C LEU A 16 11.60 -30.74 2.87
N ILE A 17 11.14 -31.12 4.06
CA ILE A 17 10.01 -30.49 4.77
C ILE A 17 10.50 -29.42 5.78
N SER A 18 11.82 -29.28 5.98
CA SER A 18 12.34 -28.07 6.64
C SER A 18 11.89 -26.87 5.80
N PRO A 19 11.17 -25.89 6.38
CA PRO A 19 10.84 -24.69 5.64
C PRO A 19 12.17 -24.10 5.19
N ILE A 20 12.33 -23.96 3.87
CA ILE A 20 13.32 -23.06 3.29
C ILE A 20 13.12 -21.76 4.07
N ALA A 21 14.15 -21.36 4.80
CA ALA A 21 14.18 -20.11 5.53
C ALA A 21 14.13 -18.96 4.52
N GLY A 22 12.95 -18.71 3.95
CA GLY A 22 12.52 -17.35 3.72
C GLY A 22 12.62 -16.65 5.07
N ALA A 23 13.23 -15.47 5.08
CA ALA A 23 13.46 -14.66 6.26
C ALA A 23 12.30 -14.84 7.24
N ARG A 24 12.58 -15.48 8.38
CA ARG A 24 11.65 -15.45 9.50
C ARG A 24 11.50 -13.97 9.80
N HIS A 25 10.31 -13.44 9.58
CA HIS A 25 9.90 -12.23 10.28
C HIS A 25 10.09 -12.58 11.75
N GLU A 26 11.14 -12.05 12.37
CA GLU A 26 11.23 -12.06 13.82
C GLU A 26 9.93 -11.46 14.32
N ALA A 27 9.35 -12.04 15.38
CA ALA A 27 8.24 -11.35 16.04
C ALA A 27 8.71 -9.93 16.34
N TYR A 28 7.95 -8.91 15.96
CA TYR A 28 8.33 -7.50 16.11
C TYR A 28 8.84 -7.17 17.54
N SER A 29 8.34 -7.89 18.55
CA SER A 29 8.78 -7.81 19.95
C SER A 29 10.20 -8.31 20.25
N VAL A 30 10.87 -8.94 19.29
CA VAL A 30 12.20 -9.56 19.41
C VAL A 30 13.22 -8.86 18.50
N ALA A 31 12.78 -8.10 17.49
CA ALA A 31 13.67 -7.33 16.63
C ALA A 31 14.36 -6.22 17.45
N PRO A 32 15.68 -6.03 17.33
CA PRO A 32 16.37 -4.92 17.97
C PRO A 32 15.78 -3.59 17.50
N SER A 33 15.43 -2.72 18.45
CA SER A 33 14.93 -1.37 18.13
C SER A 33 16.04 -0.58 17.44
N SER A 34 15.85 -0.22 16.18
CA SER A 34 16.74 0.65 15.41
C SER A 34 15.96 1.84 14.86
N ASP A 35 16.48 3.03 15.08
CA ASP A 35 15.94 4.28 14.54
C ASP A 35 16.50 4.60 13.14
N GLU A 36 17.27 3.69 12.52
CA GLU A 36 17.95 3.95 11.25
C GLU A 36 17.00 4.31 10.11
N GLY A 37 15.82 3.68 10.04
CA GLY A 37 14.80 4.04 9.06
C GLY A 37 14.23 5.45 9.29
N ILE A 38 14.03 5.84 10.55
CA ILE A 38 13.58 7.19 10.94
C ILE A 38 14.65 8.20 10.53
N TYR A 39 15.91 7.92 10.87
CA TYR A 39 17.05 8.76 10.51
C TYR A 39 17.19 8.92 8.99
N SER A 40 17.10 7.84 8.22
CA SER A 40 17.20 7.89 6.77
C SER A 40 16.09 8.76 6.17
N PHE A 41 14.83 8.50 6.55
CA PHE A 41 13.68 9.25 6.04
C PHE A 41 13.82 10.74 6.31
N PHE A 42 14.08 11.14 7.56
CA PHE A 42 14.17 12.56 7.90
C PHE A 42 15.45 13.22 7.37
N SER A 43 16.53 12.45 7.11
CA SER A 43 17.70 12.98 6.40
C SER A 43 17.38 13.28 4.93
N ASP A 44 16.55 12.46 4.28
CA ASP A 44 16.04 12.74 2.94
C ASP A 44 15.15 13.99 2.94
N VAL A 45 14.30 14.19 3.97
CA VAL A 45 13.52 15.43 4.15
C VAL A 45 14.42 16.66 4.26
N ILE A 46 15.54 16.62 5.00
CA ILE A 46 16.51 17.73 5.07
C ILE A 46 17.11 18.02 3.69
N ARG A 47 17.52 16.97 2.98
CA ARG A 47 18.09 17.11 1.63
C ARG A 47 17.08 17.73 0.66
N ASP A 48 15.84 17.27 0.69
CA ASP A 48 14.79 17.76 -0.19
C ASP A 48 14.41 19.22 0.15
N ALA A 49 14.45 19.61 1.42
CA ALA A 49 14.35 21.01 1.84
C ALA A 49 15.49 21.86 1.23
N GLY A 50 16.73 21.37 1.29
CA GLY A 50 17.88 22.02 0.66
C GLY A 50 17.72 22.23 -0.85
N ILE A 51 17.23 21.21 -1.56
CA ILE A 51 16.91 21.31 -3.00
C ILE A 51 15.84 22.37 -3.25
N CYS A 52 14.83 22.47 -2.40
CA CYS A 52 13.80 23.49 -2.55
C CYS A 52 14.35 24.91 -2.31
N LEU A 53 15.27 25.09 -1.35
CA LEU A 53 15.95 26.37 -1.14
C LEU A 53 16.78 26.79 -2.34
N ASP A 54 17.50 25.86 -2.98
CA ASP A 54 18.22 26.15 -4.22
C ASP A 54 17.28 26.62 -5.31
N LYS A 55 16.13 25.95 -5.45
CA LYS A 55 15.12 26.31 -6.44
C LYS A 55 14.50 27.68 -6.18
N PHE A 56 14.34 28.06 -4.91
CA PHE A 56 13.96 29.41 -4.53
C PHE A 56 15.04 30.43 -4.91
N VAL A 57 16.31 30.14 -4.60
CA VAL A 57 17.43 31.04 -4.94
C VAL A 57 17.60 31.20 -6.47
N ASP A 58 17.37 30.12 -7.22
CA ASP A 58 17.38 30.11 -8.69
C ASP A 58 16.12 30.75 -9.32
N GLU A 59 15.15 31.21 -8.53
CA GLU A 59 13.84 31.72 -8.97
C GLU A 59 13.10 30.72 -9.90
N SER A 60 13.21 29.43 -9.62
CA SER A 60 12.69 28.36 -10.48
C SER A 60 11.16 28.26 -10.42
N PRO A 61 10.46 28.14 -11.57
CA PRO A 61 8.99 28.09 -11.60
C PRO A 61 8.39 26.82 -10.96
N ASP A 62 9.18 25.75 -10.81
CA ASP A 62 8.75 24.50 -10.15
C ASP A 62 9.00 24.47 -8.64
N ALA A 63 9.60 25.52 -8.06
CA ALA A 63 9.97 25.57 -6.64
C ALA A 63 8.76 25.34 -5.72
N ASP A 64 7.64 26.02 -6.00
CA ASP A 64 6.43 25.94 -5.19
C ASP A 64 5.77 24.55 -5.21
N THR A 65 5.79 23.89 -6.37
CA THR A 65 5.26 22.52 -6.51
C THR A 65 6.07 21.53 -5.67
N ARG A 66 7.40 21.67 -5.68
CA ARG A 66 8.29 20.81 -4.88
C ARG A 66 8.13 21.06 -3.39
N ALA A 67 8.09 22.32 -2.98
CA ALA A 67 7.89 22.69 -1.58
C ALA A 67 6.55 22.16 -1.03
N SER A 68 5.48 22.19 -1.85
CA SER A 68 4.17 21.62 -1.49
C SER A 68 4.24 20.11 -1.23
N ARG A 69 5.02 19.38 -2.04
CA ARG A 69 5.21 17.93 -1.86
C ARG A 69 5.98 17.64 -0.58
N LEU A 70 7.05 18.39 -0.30
CA LEU A 70 7.83 18.28 0.93
C LEU A 70 6.95 18.46 2.18
N GLU A 71 6.16 19.53 2.22
CA GLU A 71 5.24 19.80 3.33
C GLU A 71 4.22 18.67 3.51
N SER A 72 3.67 18.16 2.41
CA SER A 72 2.69 17.06 2.44
C SER A 72 3.28 15.77 3.01
N VAL A 73 4.53 15.43 2.64
CA VAL A 73 5.23 14.23 3.15
C VAL A 73 5.44 14.31 4.66
N VAL A 74 5.83 15.49 5.18
CA VAL A 74 6.02 15.68 6.63
C VAL A 74 4.69 15.62 7.38
N LYS A 75 3.62 16.23 6.85
CA LYS A 75 2.27 16.16 7.43
C LYS A 75 1.76 14.72 7.50
N LEU A 76 1.93 13.96 6.42
CA LEU A 76 1.53 12.54 6.40
C LEU A 76 2.29 11.71 7.43
N ALA A 77 3.61 11.90 7.54
CA ALA A 77 4.41 11.20 8.56
C ALA A 77 3.95 11.53 9.99
N GLU A 78 3.51 12.77 10.23
CA GLU A 78 2.95 13.18 11.52
C GLU A 78 1.62 12.46 11.81
N GLU A 79 0.70 12.44 10.83
CA GLU A 79 -0.60 11.76 10.93
C GLU A 79 -0.45 10.25 11.17
N GLU A 80 0.40 9.58 10.40
CA GLU A 80 0.68 8.15 10.57
C GLU A 80 1.31 7.87 11.94
N SER A 81 2.24 8.71 12.40
CA SER A 81 2.87 8.54 13.71
C SER A 81 1.84 8.58 14.86
N ARG A 82 0.84 9.47 14.78
CA ARG A 82 -0.27 9.54 15.72
C ARG A 82 -1.15 8.29 15.64
N PHE A 83 -1.47 7.85 14.42
CA PHE A 83 -2.28 6.66 14.19
C PHE A 83 -1.68 5.41 14.85
N TYR A 84 -0.38 5.14 14.59
CA TYR A 84 0.30 3.95 15.14
C TYR A 84 0.49 4.02 16.66
N ALA A 85 0.75 5.21 17.22
CA ALA A 85 0.85 5.40 18.68
C ALA A 85 -0.41 4.93 19.41
N VAL A 86 -1.59 5.16 18.83
CA VAL A 86 -2.88 4.76 19.44
C VAL A 86 -3.12 3.26 19.35
N LYS A 87 -2.56 2.60 18.33
CA LYS A 87 -2.54 1.13 18.23
C LYS A 87 -1.55 0.48 19.21
N GLY A 88 -0.85 1.28 20.01
CA GLY A 88 0.11 0.80 21.01
C GLY A 88 1.52 0.60 20.47
N PHE A 89 1.80 1.09 19.25
CA PHE A 89 3.15 1.11 18.71
C PHE A 89 3.84 2.41 19.13
N GLU A 90 4.70 2.33 20.15
CA GLU A 90 5.54 3.45 20.54
C GLU A 90 6.69 3.58 19.52
N SER A 91 6.67 4.66 18.74
CA SER A 91 7.69 4.97 17.75
C SER A 91 8.30 6.35 18.04
N ASN A 92 9.62 6.43 17.90
CA ASN A 92 10.37 7.68 18.00
C ASN A 92 9.96 8.69 16.90
N VAL A 93 9.31 8.25 15.81
CA VAL A 93 8.82 9.14 14.74
C VAL A 93 7.99 10.28 15.30
N SER A 94 7.10 10.02 16.26
CA SER A 94 6.23 11.04 16.87
C SER A 94 7.02 12.20 17.52
N ARG A 95 8.22 11.90 18.06
CA ARG A 95 9.14 12.91 18.61
C ARG A 95 9.95 13.58 17.49
N VAL A 96 10.38 12.81 16.50
CA VAL A 96 11.28 13.27 15.43
C VAL A 96 10.57 14.16 14.42
N VAL A 97 9.32 13.88 14.07
CA VAL A 97 8.59 14.64 13.03
C VAL A 97 8.30 16.08 13.45
N GLN A 98 8.12 16.34 14.75
CA GLN A 98 7.64 17.63 15.25
C GLN A 98 8.56 18.81 14.87
N PRO A 99 9.90 18.74 15.02
CA PRO A 99 10.79 19.82 14.57
C PRO A 99 10.86 20.03 13.05
N PHE A 100 10.33 19.11 12.23
CA PHE A 100 10.38 19.19 10.75
C PHE A 100 9.15 19.87 10.13
N ILE A 101 8.06 20.02 10.90
CA ILE A 101 6.84 20.68 10.43
C ILE A 101 7.14 22.13 10.02
N ALA A 102 7.74 22.91 10.93
CA ALA A 102 8.05 24.33 10.69
C ALA A 102 9.01 24.55 9.50
N PRO A 103 10.13 23.82 9.34
CA PRO A 103 10.96 23.92 8.14
C PRO A 103 10.20 23.62 6.85
N SER A 104 9.41 22.55 6.82
CA SER A 104 8.69 22.17 5.59
C SER A 104 7.64 23.23 5.19
N GLY A 105 6.92 23.80 6.16
CA GLY A 105 6.01 24.92 5.93
C GLY A 105 6.74 26.21 5.56
N GLY A 106 7.88 26.51 6.19
CA GLY A 106 8.70 27.68 5.88
C GLY A 106 9.26 27.66 4.45
N VAL A 107 9.68 26.49 3.94
CA VAL A 107 10.10 26.32 2.55
C VAL A 107 8.95 26.60 1.58
N LYS A 108 7.75 26.09 1.88
CA LYS A 108 6.54 26.36 1.08
C LYS A 108 6.18 27.85 1.10
N GLN A 109 6.26 28.49 2.27
CA GLN A 109 6.02 29.91 2.43
C GLN A 109 6.98 30.75 1.58
N LEU A 110 8.29 30.44 1.60
CA LEU A 110 9.29 31.11 0.77
C LEU A 110 8.91 31.08 -0.73
N THR A 111 8.66 29.90 -1.27
CA THR A 111 8.40 29.73 -2.71
C THR A 111 7.07 30.34 -3.14
N THR A 112 6.02 30.25 -2.31
CA THR A 112 4.72 30.85 -2.60
C THR A 112 4.84 32.38 -2.65
N TYR A 113 5.48 32.99 -1.66
CA TYR A 113 5.56 34.45 -1.59
C TYR A 113 6.63 35.06 -2.51
N GLN A 114 7.61 34.29 -3.00
CA GLN A 114 8.45 34.73 -4.12
C GLN A 114 7.61 35.01 -5.37
N LEU A 115 6.68 34.11 -5.71
CA LEU A 115 5.80 34.30 -6.85
C LEU A 115 4.91 35.54 -6.68
N VAL A 116 4.37 35.75 -5.47
CA VAL A 116 3.59 36.94 -5.13
C VAL A 116 4.43 38.21 -5.30
N PHE A 117 5.67 38.21 -4.80
CA PHE A 117 6.58 39.34 -4.93
C PHE A 117 6.87 39.66 -6.39
N LEU A 118 7.35 38.68 -7.17
CA LEU A 118 7.74 38.88 -8.56
C LEU A 118 6.57 39.37 -9.42
N THR A 119 5.38 38.80 -9.22
CA THR A 119 4.17 39.20 -9.94
C THR A 119 3.78 40.65 -9.63
N ASN A 120 3.74 41.01 -8.35
CA ASN A 120 3.35 42.35 -7.95
C ASN A 120 4.43 43.40 -8.23
N TYR A 121 5.69 43.03 -8.21
CA TYR A 121 6.78 43.94 -8.59
C TYR A 121 6.75 44.31 -10.07
N GLU A 122 6.37 43.37 -10.95
CA GLU A 122 6.16 43.66 -12.38
C GLU A 122 4.97 44.60 -12.60
N ILE A 123 3.83 44.36 -11.92
CA ILE A 123 2.66 45.26 -11.95
C ILE A 123 3.05 46.65 -11.44
N LEU A 124 3.81 46.72 -10.34
CA LEU A 124 4.29 47.97 -9.77
C LEU A 124 5.15 48.76 -10.76
N LYS A 125 6.03 48.08 -11.50
CA LYS A 125 6.85 48.70 -12.55
C LYS A 125 6.04 49.22 -13.74
N SER A 126 4.98 48.51 -14.14
CA SER A 126 4.18 48.90 -15.32
C SER A 126 3.10 49.93 -15.01
N GLU A 127 2.47 49.84 -13.83
CA GLU A 127 1.22 50.56 -13.51
C GLU A 127 1.36 51.53 -12.33
N SER A 128 2.43 51.43 -11.52
CA SER A 128 2.60 52.21 -10.28
C SER A 128 1.44 52.03 -9.27
N ASP A 129 0.88 50.82 -9.21
CA ASP A 129 -0.23 50.48 -8.33
C ASP A 129 0.23 50.34 -6.86
N TYR A 130 -0.37 51.13 -5.96
CA TYR A 130 -0.12 51.06 -4.52
C TYR A 130 -0.53 49.71 -3.90
N SER A 131 -1.58 49.07 -4.40
CA SER A 131 -1.99 47.74 -3.94
C SER A 131 -0.91 46.71 -4.25
N ALA A 132 -0.32 46.77 -5.45
CA ALA A 132 0.79 45.89 -5.82
C ALA A 132 2.02 46.14 -4.95
N TYR A 133 2.28 47.39 -4.55
CA TYR A 133 3.33 47.72 -3.58
C TYR A 133 3.08 47.06 -2.20
N VAL A 134 1.85 47.15 -1.68
CA VAL A 134 1.47 46.53 -0.40
C VAL A 134 1.66 45.01 -0.44
N GLU A 135 1.24 44.36 -1.52
CA GLU A 135 1.40 42.91 -1.72
C GLU A 135 2.88 42.52 -1.83
N ALA A 136 3.68 43.25 -2.60
CA ALA A 136 5.11 43.00 -2.72
C ALA A 136 5.85 43.17 -1.38
N ARG A 137 5.50 44.20 -0.60
CA ARG A 137 6.08 44.41 0.74
C ARG A 137 5.67 43.30 1.71
N THR A 138 4.40 42.89 1.67
CA THR A 138 3.89 41.79 2.49
C THR A 138 4.58 40.47 2.14
N ALA A 139 4.82 40.21 0.86
CA ALA A 139 5.53 39.03 0.40
C ALA A 139 6.96 38.93 0.95
N ILE A 140 7.70 40.05 1.05
CA ILE A 140 9.03 40.07 1.67
C ILE A 140 8.96 39.67 3.15
N VAL A 141 7.99 40.21 3.90
CA VAL A 141 7.79 39.88 5.31
C VAL A 141 7.48 38.38 5.47
N LYS A 142 6.61 37.83 4.62
CA LYS A 142 6.25 36.42 4.65
C LYS A 142 7.43 35.52 4.26
N MET A 143 8.24 35.89 3.27
CA MET A 143 9.46 35.16 2.93
C MET A 143 10.44 35.16 4.10
N ARG A 144 10.68 36.31 4.74
CA ARG A 144 11.57 36.41 5.91
C ARG A 144 11.07 35.55 7.07
N SER A 145 9.77 35.57 7.35
CA SER A 145 9.14 34.70 8.34
C SER A 145 9.34 33.21 8.04
N GLY A 146 9.20 32.81 6.77
CA GLY A 146 9.45 31.42 6.34
C GLY A 146 10.92 31.01 6.56
N ALA A 147 11.87 31.87 6.19
CA ALA A 147 13.30 31.64 6.45
C ALA A 147 13.61 31.53 7.96
N ASP A 148 13.04 32.41 8.78
CA ASP A 148 13.22 32.39 10.24
C ASP A 148 12.63 31.12 10.89
N ALA A 149 11.50 30.62 10.37
CA ALA A 149 10.90 29.36 10.83
C ALA A 149 11.80 28.15 10.53
N ILE A 150 12.44 28.11 9.37
CA ILE A 150 13.44 27.09 9.03
C ILE A 150 14.63 27.22 9.99
N ASN A 151 15.22 28.42 10.07
CA ASN A 151 16.43 28.68 10.85
C ASN A 151 16.27 28.32 12.34
N SER A 152 15.18 28.77 12.97
CA SER A 152 14.89 28.51 14.39
C SER A 152 14.61 27.04 14.71
N SER A 153 14.34 26.23 13.70
CA SER A 153 14.08 24.79 13.85
C SER A 153 15.34 23.93 13.73
N LEU A 154 16.41 24.45 13.12
CA LEU A 154 17.64 23.69 12.87
C LEU A 154 18.29 23.19 14.16
N ASP A 155 18.40 24.06 15.19
CA ASP A 155 18.93 23.68 16.51
C ASP A 155 18.12 22.53 17.13
N ARG A 156 16.79 22.57 16.98
CA ARG A 156 15.91 21.52 17.54
C ARG A 156 16.08 20.20 16.81
N ILE A 157 16.37 20.23 15.51
CA ILE A 157 16.62 19.03 14.68
C ILE A 157 17.99 18.43 15.03
N GLU A 158 19.02 19.27 15.17
CA GLU A 158 20.38 18.81 15.50
C GLU A 158 20.45 18.17 16.90
N LEU A 159 19.61 18.60 17.84
CA LEU A 159 19.51 18.01 19.18
C LEU A 159 18.83 16.63 19.22
N ILE A 160 18.28 16.15 18.10
CA ILE A 160 17.62 14.83 18.06
C ILE A 160 18.69 13.73 18.03
N GLU A 161 18.82 13.03 19.14
CA GLU A 161 19.58 11.78 19.20
C GLU A 161 18.70 10.59 18.82
N LEU A 162 19.16 9.82 17.83
CA LEU A 162 18.61 8.53 17.41
C LEU A 162 19.66 7.44 17.60
N ARG A 163 19.25 6.17 17.62
CA ARG A 163 20.19 5.05 17.82
C ARG A 163 19.98 3.94 16.80
N ASN A 164 21.10 3.42 16.28
CA ASN A 164 21.12 2.10 15.65
C ASN A 164 21.82 1.10 16.58
N GLU A 165 22.05 -0.12 16.10
CA GLU A 165 22.66 -1.20 16.89
C GLU A 165 24.07 -0.88 17.43
N THR A 166 24.76 0.11 16.84
CA THR A 166 26.20 0.34 17.09
C THR A 166 26.57 1.77 17.44
N SER A 167 25.71 2.76 17.20
CA SER A 167 26.06 4.19 17.24
C SER A 167 24.85 5.10 17.48
N ILE A 168 25.14 6.32 17.92
CA ILE A 168 24.18 7.43 17.98
C ILE A 168 24.17 8.09 16.59
N LEU A 169 22.97 8.28 16.05
CA LEU A 169 22.70 8.98 14.80
C LEU A 169 22.18 10.39 15.13
N ILE A 170 22.76 11.40 14.50
CA ILE A 170 22.42 12.82 14.68
C ILE A 170 22.24 13.44 13.30
N PHE A 171 21.19 14.22 13.12
CA PHE A 171 20.94 14.89 11.85
C PHE A 171 21.99 15.96 11.55
N ASN A 172 22.47 15.99 10.31
CA ASN A 172 23.34 17.05 9.84
C ASN A 172 22.52 18.14 9.13
N VAL A 173 22.43 19.32 9.74
CA VAL A 173 21.70 20.49 9.21
C VAL A 173 22.61 21.55 8.58
N SER A 174 23.91 21.29 8.49
CA SER A 174 24.92 22.30 8.08
C SER A 174 24.69 22.80 6.66
N ASP A 175 24.38 21.91 5.72
CA ASP A 175 24.08 22.26 4.32
C ASP A 175 22.85 23.16 4.22
N LEU A 176 21.81 22.87 5.00
CA LEU A 176 20.59 23.68 5.03
C LEU A 176 20.85 25.06 5.64
N SER A 177 21.66 25.13 6.71
CA SER A 177 22.08 26.40 7.32
C SER A 177 22.91 27.26 6.38
N GLU A 178 23.77 26.67 5.55
CA GLU A 178 24.59 27.42 4.57
C GLU A 178 23.71 28.02 3.47
N ARG A 179 22.78 27.22 2.90
CA ARG A 179 21.83 27.69 1.88
C ARG A 179 20.92 28.82 2.37
N LEU A 180 20.57 28.84 3.66
CA LEU A 180 19.77 29.93 4.22
C LEU A 180 20.46 31.30 4.10
N ILE A 181 21.80 31.35 4.05
CA ILE A 181 22.53 32.61 3.84
C ILE A 181 22.16 33.22 2.49
N ASP A 182 22.11 32.41 1.44
CA ASP A 182 21.73 32.84 0.09
C ASP A 182 20.25 33.21 0.00
N VAL A 183 19.38 32.47 0.72
CA VAL A 183 17.95 32.80 0.84
C VAL A 183 17.76 34.19 1.46
N TYR A 184 18.41 34.49 2.59
CA TYR A 184 18.33 35.81 3.20
C TYR A 184 18.92 36.89 2.29
N ALA A 185 20.03 36.60 1.59
CA ALA A 185 20.64 37.54 0.66
C ALA A 185 19.71 37.90 -0.52
N LEU A 186 18.92 36.93 -1.02
CA LEU A 186 17.91 37.15 -2.06
C LEU A 186 16.72 37.96 -1.53
N ILE A 187 16.23 37.67 -0.31
CA ILE A 187 15.16 38.46 0.33
C ILE A 187 15.62 39.92 0.50
N ASP A 188 16.84 40.13 0.99
CA ASP A 188 17.43 41.47 1.12
C ASP A 188 17.62 42.15 -0.26
N HIS A 189 17.84 41.37 -1.33
CA HIS A 189 17.89 41.92 -2.68
C HIS A 189 16.52 42.43 -3.13
N TYR A 190 15.45 41.68 -2.91
CA TYR A 190 14.08 42.11 -3.18
C TYR A 190 13.66 43.33 -2.36
N GLU A 191 14.10 43.41 -1.11
CA GLU A 191 13.90 44.59 -0.27
C GLU A 191 14.55 45.84 -0.87
N ARG A 192 15.80 45.73 -1.32
CA ARG A 192 16.51 46.83 -2.03
C ARG A 192 15.82 47.22 -3.34
N LEU A 193 15.24 46.26 -4.07
CA LEU A 193 14.51 46.56 -5.32
C LEU A 193 13.27 47.44 -5.07
N LEU A 194 12.55 47.20 -3.96
CA LEU A 194 11.44 48.07 -3.56
C LEU A 194 11.93 49.43 -3.08
N GLU A 195 12.97 49.48 -2.25
CA GLU A 195 13.56 50.74 -1.78
C GLU A 195 14.04 51.62 -2.93
N GLN A 196 14.70 51.03 -3.93
CA GLN A 196 15.14 51.74 -5.13
C GLN A 196 13.93 52.27 -5.91
N TYR A 197 12.90 51.45 -6.10
CA TYR A 197 11.69 51.89 -6.79
C TYR A 197 11.03 53.09 -6.09
N GLU A 198 10.98 53.11 -4.76
CA GLU A 198 10.41 54.25 -4.02
C GLU A 198 11.22 55.54 -4.13
N ILE A 199 12.51 55.48 -4.47
CA ILE A 199 13.34 56.67 -4.71
C ILE A 199 13.11 57.19 -6.13
N GLU A 200 12.92 56.27 -7.09
CA GLU A 200 12.83 56.58 -8.52
C GLU A 200 11.42 56.92 -9.00
N ALA A 201 10.38 56.38 -8.34
CA ALA A 201 8.99 56.53 -8.74
C ALA A 201 8.35 57.81 -8.14
N PRO A 202 7.95 58.79 -8.96
CA PRO A 202 7.30 60.01 -8.48
C PRO A 202 5.97 59.77 -7.76
N ALA A 203 5.28 58.66 -8.08
CA ALA A 203 4.02 58.27 -7.44
C ALA A 203 4.17 57.93 -5.94
N PHE A 204 5.39 57.65 -5.48
CA PHE A 204 5.73 57.32 -4.09
C PHE A 204 6.61 58.39 -3.42
N GLU A 205 6.60 59.63 -3.95
CA GLU A 205 7.03 60.82 -3.18
C GLU A 205 6.16 61.01 -1.91
N GLU A 206 5.01 60.32 -1.83
CA GLU A 206 4.05 60.36 -0.73
C GLU A 206 4.41 59.48 0.49
N ASP A 207 3.72 59.77 1.58
CA ASP A 207 3.80 59.13 2.88
C ASP A 207 3.39 57.65 2.84
N ILE A 208 4.31 56.73 3.14
CA ILE A 208 4.06 55.28 3.08
C ILE A 208 3.79 54.77 4.50
N LEU A 209 2.71 54.02 4.67
CA LEU A 209 2.43 53.26 5.89
C LEU A 209 1.78 51.93 5.53
N VAL A 210 2.49 50.82 5.77
CA VAL A 210 2.04 49.47 5.45
C VAL A 210 2.14 48.59 6.69
N VAL A 211 1.11 47.77 6.91
CA VAL A 211 1.10 46.73 7.94
C VAL A 211 1.12 45.37 7.24
N ALA A 212 2.01 44.51 7.71
CA ALA A 212 2.06 43.11 7.31
C ALA A 212 2.17 42.22 8.55
N VAL A 213 1.75 40.97 8.45
CA VAL A 213 1.80 40.00 9.56
C VAL A 213 2.51 38.74 9.13
N SER A 214 3.20 38.08 10.04
CA SER A 214 3.88 36.80 9.77
C SER A 214 2.90 35.70 9.37
N ASP A 215 1.70 35.69 9.97
CA ASP A 215 0.64 34.73 9.70
C ASP A 215 -0.75 35.40 9.83
N GLU A 216 -1.63 35.10 8.88
CA GLU A 216 -3.01 35.59 8.81
C GLU A 216 -4.01 34.55 9.32
N HIS A 217 -3.60 33.29 9.49
CA HIS A 217 -4.45 32.21 9.98
C HIS A 217 -3.85 31.49 11.21
N PRO A 218 -3.37 32.23 12.23
CA PRO A 218 -2.72 31.61 13.38
C PRO A 218 -3.72 30.80 14.22
N LEU A 219 -3.22 29.78 14.90
CA LEU A 219 -3.98 29.09 15.94
C LEU A 219 -4.09 29.97 17.20
N LEU A 220 -5.12 29.72 18.00
CA LEU A 220 -5.28 30.37 19.29
C LEU A 220 -4.00 30.25 20.15
N TYR A 221 -3.56 31.36 20.75
CA TYR A 221 -2.32 31.52 21.52
C TYR A 221 -1.00 31.40 20.73
N GLU A 222 -1.06 31.19 19.42
CA GLU A 222 0.11 31.27 18.55
C GLU A 222 0.64 32.70 18.50
N GLU A 223 1.96 32.84 18.42
CA GLU A 223 2.62 34.13 18.39
C GLU A 223 2.88 34.56 16.95
N ILE A 224 2.25 35.66 16.54
CA ILE A 224 2.54 36.30 15.26
C ILE A 224 3.41 37.53 15.46
N THR A 225 4.14 37.90 14.42
CA THR A 225 4.87 39.17 14.33
C THR A 225 4.13 40.10 13.39
N ILE A 226 3.79 41.29 13.90
CA ILE A 226 3.20 42.38 13.14
C ILE A 226 4.33 43.33 12.75
N HIS A 227 4.47 43.57 11.45
CA HIS A 227 5.46 44.45 10.85
C HIS A 227 4.78 45.73 10.39
N VAL A 228 5.29 46.87 10.83
CA VAL A 228 4.84 48.19 10.37
C VAL A 228 5.97 48.83 9.60
N TYR A 229 5.77 49.03 8.30
CA TYR A 229 6.68 49.76 7.44
C TYR A 229 6.17 51.20 7.30
N ALA A 230 7.05 52.18 7.53
CA ALA A 230 6.67 53.58 7.47
C ALA A 230 7.79 54.45 6.86
N LYS A 231 7.42 55.32 5.92
CA LYS A 231 8.31 56.30 5.29
C LYS A 231 7.64 57.68 5.32
N ASN A 232 8.39 58.71 5.68
CA ASN A 232 7.90 60.09 5.88
C ASN A 232 6.82 60.26 6.97
N ILE A 233 6.79 59.36 7.96
CA ILE A 233 5.83 59.40 9.08
C ILE A 233 6.51 59.86 10.38
N SER A 234 5.91 60.81 11.08
CA SER A 234 6.44 61.40 12.32
C SER A 234 5.98 60.66 13.58
N THR A 235 4.75 60.15 13.60
CA THR A 235 4.17 59.39 14.71
C THR A 235 3.36 58.22 14.18
N ILE A 236 3.43 57.07 14.85
CA ILE A 236 2.76 55.83 14.43
C ILE A 236 2.11 55.18 15.65
N SER A 237 0.85 54.79 15.50
CA SER A 237 0.10 53.99 16.47
C SER A 237 -0.44 52.75 15.78
N LEU A 238 -0.17 51.58 16.36
CA LEU A 238 -0.69 50.30 15.88
C LEU A 238 -2.02 50.00 16.58
N PHE A 239 -3.00 49.51 15.84
CA PHE A 239 -4.30 49.12 16.33
C PHE A 239 -4.55 47.64 16.05
N ILE A 240 -5.09 46.94 17.05
CA ILE A 240 -5.61 45.57 16.95
C ILE A 240 -7.03 45.64 17.49
N ASP A 241 -8.03 45.32 16.67
CA ASP A 241 -9.46 45.45 17.02
C ASP A 241 -9.86 46.84 17.55
N ASN A 242 -9.26 47.89 16.99
CA ASN A 242 -9.40 49.29 17.43
C ASN A 242 -8.80 49.60 18.82
N GLU A 243 -8.09 48.67 19.44
CA GLU A 243 -7.30 48.94 20.64
C GLU A 243 -5.88 49.40 20.27
N ALA A 244 -5.47 50.56 20.78
CA ALA A 244 -4.17 51.14 20.49
C ALA A 244 -3.05 50.44 21.27
N HIS A 245 -2.00 50.03 20.56
CA HIS A 245 -0.81 49.41 21.11
C HIS A 245 0.43 50.26 20.86
N SER A 246 1.21 50.51 21.91
CA SER A 246 2.48 51.23 21.79
C SER A 246 3.55 50.36 21.14
N LEU A 247 4.20 50.90 20.09
CA LEU A 247 5.42 50.36 19.51
C LEU A 247 6.61 50.85 20.34
N LYS A 248 7.36 49.95 20.99
CA LYS A 248 8.58 50.31 21.72
C LYS A 248 9.77 50.31 20.76
N ASN A 249 10.57 51.38 20.81
CA ASN A 249 11.76 51.64 20.02
C ASN A 249 11.48 51.94 18.54
N LEU A 250 11.48 53.24 18.18
CA LEU A 250 11.60 53.69 16.79
C LEU A 250 13.01 53.38 16.27
N THR A 251 13.23 52.12 15.88
CA THR A 251 14.22 51.75 14.86
C THR A 251 13.47 51.40 13.58
N SER A 252 14.16 51.40 12.44
CA SER A 252 13.59 51.24 11.08
C SER A 252 12.70 50.01 10.87
N ASP A 253 12.75 49.01 11.76
CA ASP A 253 11.84 47.86 11.78
C ASP A 253 10.90 47.91 12.99
N LEU A 254 9.70 48.49 12.79
CA LEU A 254 8.66 48.52 13.81
C LEU A 254 7.94 47.17 13.85
N GLN A 255 8.46 46.25 14.67
CA GLN A 255 7.88 44.93 14.85
C GLN A 255 7.21 44.78 16.22
N LYS A 256 6.06 44.08 16.26
CA LYS A 256 5.38 43.71 17.49
C LYS A 256 4.99 42.24 17.47
N LYS A 257 5.43 41.49 18.48
CA LYS A 257 4.90 40.16 18.78
C LYS A 257 3.53 40.25 19.44
N HIS A 258 2.58 39.43 18.99
CA HIS A 258 1.22 39.40 19.52
C HIS A 258 0.68 37.96 19.56
N ARG A 259 -0.23 37.69 20.50
CA ARG A 259 -0.93 36.41 20.66
C ARG A 259 -2.40 36.70 20.88
N PHE A 260 -3.26 36.02 20.13
CA PHE A 260 -4.70 36.15 20.28
C PHE A 260 -5.22 35.21 21.36
N GLU A 261 -6.15 35.71 22.17
CA GLU A 261 -6.79 34.96 23.25
C GLU A 261 -8.20 34.50 22.91
N LYS A 262 -8.73 34.92 21.75
CA LYS A 262 -10.06 34.55 21.25
C LYS A 262 -9.96 34.16 19.77
N PRO A 263 -10.74 33.17 19.33
CA PRO A 263 -10.88 32.87 17.90
C PRO A 263 -11.75 33.93 17.21
N GLY A 264 -11.65 33.97 15.88
CA GLY A 264 -12.41 34.85 15.01
C GLY A 264 -11.54 35.78 14.18
N GLU A 265 -12.20 36.69 13.46
CA GLU A 265 -11.53 37.69 12.62
C GLU A 265 -11.10 38.88 13.46
N HIS A 266 -9.83 39.26 13.32
CA HIS A 266 -9.21 40.40 13.98
C HIS A 266 -8.67 41.39 12.95
N ASP A 267 -8.95 42.68 13.14
CA ASP A 267 -8.48 43.74 12.24
C ASP A 267 -7.20 44.37 12.80
N ILE A 268 -6.15 44.40 11.99
CA ILE A 268 -4.86 45.03 12.33
C ILE A 268 -4.56 46.14 11.34
N TYR A 269 -4.27 47.34 11.84
CA TYR A 269 -3.87 48.48 11.02
C TYR A 269 -3.04 49.48 11.84
N ALA A 270 -2.35 50.39 11.16
CA ALA A 270 -1.62 51.49 11.77
C ALA A 270 -2.21 52.83 11.32
N GLU A 271 -2.16 53.81 12.21
CA GLU A 271 -2.43 55.22 11.90
C GLU A 271 -1.20 56.04 12.24
N GLY A 272 -0.92 57.05 11.43
CA GLY A 272 0.21 57.93 11.66
C GLY A 272 0.02 59.31 11.09
N THR A 273 0.83 60.25 11.60
CA THR A 273 0.84 61.64 11.13
C THR A 273 2.12 61.91 10.35
N THR A 274 1.99 62.45 9.16
CA THR A 274 3.08 62.73 8.22
C THR A 274 3.93 63.92 8.70
N VAL A 275 5.10 64.15 8.08
CA VAL A 275 5.95 65.32 8.42
C VAL A 275 5.20 66.65 8.23
N ASP A 276 4.27 66.70 7.27
CA ASP A 276 3.45 67.87 6.97
C ASP A 276 2.16 67.97 7.82
N GLY A 277 1.97 67.04 8.77
CA GLY A 277 0.84 67.05 9.71
C GLY A 277 -0.46 66.45 9.16
N LYS A 278 -0.41 65.69 8.07
CA LYS A 278 -1.57 64.94 7.54
C LYS A 278 -1.72 63.63 8.28
N ASP A 279 -2.94 63.24 8.65
CA ASP A 279 -3.20 61.92 9.21
C ASP A 279 -3.42 60.91 8.07
N ILE A 280 -2.76 59.76 8.16
CA ILE A 280 -2.87 58.65 7.22
C ILE A 280 -3.13 57.34 7.95
N LYS A 281 -3.72 56.38 7.22
CA LYS A 281 -4.04 55.04 7.70
C LYS A 281 -3.46 54.01 6.75
N SER A 282 -2.91 52.93 7.28
CA SER A 282 -2.37 51.82 6.49
C SER A 282 -3.47 50.99 5.83
N ASN A 283 -3.06 49.96 5.09
CA ASN A 283 -3.92 48.81 4.81
C ASN A 283 -4.42 48.15 6.11
N ILE A 284 -5.58 47.50 6.03
CA ILE A 284 -6.14 46.70 7.12
C ILE A 284 -5.84 45.24 6.81
N VAL A 285 -5.11 44.58 7.70
CA VAL A 285 -4.86 43.15 7.63
C VAL A 285 -5.90 42.44 8.48
N LYS A 286 -6.63 41.50 7.86
CA LYS A 286 -7.57 40.62 8.55
C LYS A 286 -6.84 39.36 8.96
N VAL A 287 -6.84 39.06 10.25
CA VAL A 287 -6.25 37.84 10.80
C VAL A 287 -7.39 36.95 11.32
N ASP A 288 -7.54 35.77 10.71
CA ASP A 288 -8.55 34.79 11.09
C ASP A 288 -7.97 33.76 12.07
N VAL A 289 -8.22 33.98 13.36
CA VAL A 289 -7.69 33.14 14.43
C VAL A 289 -8.57 31.91 14.60
N SER A 290 -8.00 30.74 14.34
CA SER A 290 -8.70 29.46 14.47
C SER A 290 -8.56 28.84 15.87
N GLU A 291 -9.61 28.16 16.32
CA GLU A 291 -9.53 27.24 17.46
C GLU A 291 -8.46 26.15 17.20
N ILE A 292 -7.82 25.67 18.28
CA ILE A 292 -6.77 24.65 18.18
C ILE A 292 -7.40 23.33 17.68
N PRO A 293 -6.98 22.78 16.53
CA PRO A 293 -7.48 21.51 16.04
C PRO A 293 -7.32 20.39 17.06
N THR A 294 -8.25 19.43 17.04
CA THR A 294 -8.14 18.21 17.86
C THR A 294 -8.25 16.98 17.00
N PHE A 295 -7.72 15.87 17.52
CA PHE A 295 -7.72 14.59 16.82
C PHE A 295 -8.19 13.49 17.76
N ILE A 296 -9.13 12.67 17.29
CA ILE A 296 -9.54 11.44 17.95
C ILE A 296 -8.98 10.26 17.16
N VAL A 297 -8.45 9.26 17.85
CA VAL A 297 -8.07 8.00 17.23
C VAL A 297 -8.68 6.84 18.01
N LEU A 298 -9.22 5.85 17.29
CA LEU A 298 -9.88 4.68 17.84
C LEU A 298 -9.12 3.37 17.55
N SER A 299 -9.20 2.44 18.49
CA SER A 299 -8.55 1.13 18.41
C SER A 299 -9.41 0.03 19.02
N SER A 300 -9.54 -1.09 18.30
CA SER A 300 -10.23 -2.31 18.72
C SER A 300 -9.66 -3.52 17.97
N GLN A 301 -10.12 -4.72 18.35
CA GLN A 301 -9.97 -5.89 17.48
C GLN A 301 -10.81 -5.69 16.20
N TYR A 302 -10.32 -6.18 15.06
CA TYR A 302 -11.01 -6.05 13.76
C TYR A 302 -12.23 -6.98 13.62
N SER A 303 -12.25 -8.07 14.39
CA SER A 303 -13.34 -9.02 14.39
C SER A 303 -13.60 -9.61 15.78
N ALA A 304 -14.82 -10.09 15.97
CA ALA A 304 -15.29 -10.70 17.21
C ALA A 304 -16.39 -11.72 16.92
N LEU A 305 -16.73 -12.54 17.91
CA LEU A 305 -17.85 -13.49 17.82
C LEU A 305 -19.17 -12.82 18.22
N LEU A 306 -20.30 -13.36 17.75
CA LEU A 306 -21.62 -12.84 18.13
C LEU A 306 -21.80 -12.76 19.65
N ASN A 307 -22.36 -11.65 20.12
CA ASN A 307 -22.59 -11.30 21.52
C ASN A 307 -21.30 -11.18 22.37
N GLU A 308 -20.13 -11.22 21.76
CA GLU A 308 -18.89 -10.86 22.44
C GLU A 308 -18.89 -9.35 22.74
N SER A 309 -18.37 -8.97 23.90
CA SER A 309 -18.16 -7.56 24.26
C SER A 309 -16.75 -7.15 23.87
N VAL A 310 -16.63 -6.30 22.86
CA VAL A 310 -15.33 -5.85 22.34
C VAL A 310 -14.96 -4.54 23.00
N LYS A 311 -13.81 -4.52 23.66
CA LYS A 311 -13.22 -3.29 24.21
C LYS A 311 -12.72 -2.40 23.07
N ILE A 312 -13.19 -1.17 23.04
CA ILE A 312 -12.73 -0.12 22.13
C ILE A 312 -12.01 0.94 22.98
N SER A 313 -10.81 1.31 22.56
CA SER A 313 -9.99 2.34 23.22
C SER A 313 -9.87 3.55 22.30
N GLY A 314 -9.98 4.74 22.87
CA GLY A 314 -9.78 6.00 22.16
C GLY A 314 -8.72 6.87 22.82
N LEU A 315 -8.12 7.75 22.03
CA LEU A 315 -7.22 8.81 22.45
C LEU A 315 -7.68 10.12 21.82
N ILE A 316 -7.73 11.20 22.61
CA ILE A 316 -7.97 12.56 22.15
C ILE A 316 -6.79 13.47 22.50
N VAL A 317 -6.27 14.15 21.48
CA VAL A 317 -5.13 15.09 21.58
C VAL A 317 -5.43 16.38 20.83
N ASP A 318 -4.74 17.46 21.20
CA ASP A 318 -4.72 18.70 20.43
C ASP A 318 -3.72 18.64 19.26
N TYR A 319 -3.68 19.73 18.48
CA TYR A 319 -2.77 19.92 17.34
C TYR A 319 -1.30 19.71 17.69
N TYR A 320 -0.89 20.03 18.92
CA TYR A 320 0.48 19.89 19.39
C TYR A 320 0.76 18.50 19.99
N GLY A 321 -0.16 17.55 19.83
CA GLY A 321 -0.07 16.20 20.38
C GLY A 321 -0.24 16.13 21.90
N LYS A 322 -0.72 17.20 22.54
CA LYS A 322 -0.97 17.20 23.98
C LYS A 322 -2.31 16.53 24.27
N PRO A 323 -2.37 15.61 25.25
CA PRO A 323 -3.63 14.96 25.58
C PRO A 323 -4.65 15.90 26.19
N LEU A 324 -5.92 15.78 25.77
CA LEU A 324 -7.02 16.54 26.36
C LEU A 324 -7.62 15.79 27.56
N HIS A 325 -7.46 16.36 28.76
CA HIS A 325 -7.93 15.76 30.01
C HIS A 325 -9.36 16.20 30.35
N ALA A 326 -10.16 15.26 30.88
CA ALA A 326 -11.49 15.50 31.41
C ALA A 326 -12.47 16.10 30.38
N VAL A 327 -12.28 15.79 29.10
CA VAL A 327 -13.20 16.20 28.03
C VAL A 327 -14.22 15.10 27.75
N ASN A 328 -15.45 15.50 27.43
CA ASN A 328 -16.53 14.58 27.12
C ASN A 328 -16.52 14.24 25.63
N VAL A 329 -16.41 12.95 25.33
CA VAL A 329 -16.47 12.39 23.98
C VAL A 329 -17.76 11.60 23.86
N THR A 330 -18.55 11.90 22.84
CA THR A 330 -19.73 11.12 22.48
C THR A 330 -19.28 9.93 21.67
N VAL A 331 -19.61 8.71 22.10
CA VAL A 331 -19.23 7.48 21.39
C VAL A 331 -20.48 6.68 21.03
N GLU A 332 -20.42 5.97 19.91
CA GLU A 332 -21.51 5.14 19.42
C GLU A 332 -20.95 3.80 18.94
N ALA A 333 -21.38 2.71 19.57
CA ALA A 333 -21.05 1.33 19.19
C ALA A 333 -22.31 0.45 19.28
N GLY A 334 -23.38 0.91 18.61
CA GLY A 334 -24.74 0.34 18.68
C GLY A 334 -25.67 1.23 19.48
N GLU A 335 -25.26 1.63 20.69
CA GLU A 335 -25.92 2.68 21.48
C GLU A 335 -25.00 3.88 21.64
N LYS A 336 -25.61 5.08 21.72
CA LYS A 336 -24.91 6.34 21.91
C LYS A 336 -24.71 6.61 23.40
N GLU A 337 -23.46 6.83 23.81
CA GLU A 337 -23.10 7.19 25.18
C GLU A 337 -22.05 8.31 25.23
N THR A 338 -21.76 8.82 26.43
CA THR A 338 -20.73 9.84 26.65
C THR A 338 -19.69 9.30 27.61
N VAL A 339 -18.43 9.36 27.20
CA VAL A 339 -17.27 8.96 27.99
C VAL A 339 -16.36 10.16 28.22
N THR A 340 -15.67 10.18 29.36
CA THR A 340 -14.75 11.26 29.72
C THR A 340 -13.31 10.76 29.59
N SER A 341 -12.44 11.59 28.99
CA SER A 341 -11.02 11.26 28.84
C SER A 341 -10.23 11.36 30.15
N ASP A 342 -9.22 10.51 30.31
CA ASP A 342 -8.30 10.53 31.43
C ASP A 342 -7.17 11.57 31.27
N VAL A 343 -6.24 11.63 32.23
CA VAL A 343 -5.10 12.57 32.23
C VAL A 343 -4.14 12.39 31.04
N ARG A 344 -4.23 11.27 30.33
CA ARG A 344 -3.47 10.96 29.12
C ARG A 344 -4.36 11.06 27.87
N GLY A 345 -5.53 11.69 27.97
CA GLY A 345 -6.49 11.84 26.88
C GLY A 345 -7.14 10.54 26.43
N ARG A 346 -7.05 9.46 27.22
CA ARG A 346 -7.56 8.14 26.83
C ARG A 346 -8.98 7.93 27.35
N PHE A 347 -9.78 7.22 26.59
CA PHE A 347 -11.12 6.79 26.98
C PHE A 347 -11.40 5.37 26.48
N VAL A 348 -12.34 4.68 27.10
CA VAL A 348 -12.68 3.28 26.80
C VAL A 348 -14.19 3.10 26.82
N PHE A 349 -14.70 2.32 25.87
CA PHE A 349 -16.09 1.90 25.79
C PHE A 349 -16.19 0.51 25.14
N TYR A 350 -17.39 -0.05 25.04
CA TYR A 350 -17.60 -1.42 24.58
C TYR A 350 -18.66 -1.51 23.48
N GLY A 351 -18.40 -2.36 22.49
CA GLY A 351 -19.34 -2.67 21.42
C GLY A 351 -19.73 -4.15 21.43
N THR A 352 -20.96 -4.46 21.04
CA THR A 352 -21.42 -5.84 20.84
C THR A 352 -22.48 -5.92 19.75
N ARG A 353 -22.65 -7.11 19.15
CA ARG A 353 -23.65 -7.34 18.12
C ARG A 353 -24.20 -8.76 18.21
N SER A 354 -25.52 -8.88 18.08
CA SER A 354 -26.24 -10.18 18.12
C SER A 354 -26.48 -10.81 16.75
N SER A 355 -26.02 -10.17 15.68
CA SER A 355 -26.16 -10.61 14.29
C SER A 355 -24.83 -10.47 13.54
N GLU A 356 -24.64 -11.28 12.51
CA GLU A 356 -23.42 -11.24 11.71
C GLU A 356 -23.30 -9.94 10.91
N GLY A 357 -22.09 -9.40 10.81
CA GLY A 357 -21.75 -8.22 10.01
C GLY A 357 -20.96 -7.15 10.75
N TYR A 358 -20.74 -6.00 10.08
CA TYR A 358 -19.98 -4.87 10.61
C TYR A 358 -20.75 -4.01 11.61
N LEU A 359 -20.23 -3.88 12.83
CA LEU A 359 -20.61 -2.84 13.78
C LEU A 359 -19.84 -1.55 13.44
N ASN A 360 -20.54 -0.51 13.04
CA ASN A 360 -19.96 0.81 12.86
C ASN A 360 -19.77 1.46 14.22
N VAL A 361 -18.56 1.91 14.49
CA VAL A 361 -18.19 2.58 15.73
C VAL A 361 -17.77 4.00 15.40
N SER A 362 -18.27 4.97 16.16
CA SER A 362 -17.86 6.37 16.02
C SER A 362 -17.56 7.02 17.37
N ALA A 363 -16.73 8.05 17.33
CA ALA A 363 -16.45 8.94 18.44
C ALA A 363 -16.46 10.38 17.94
N PHE A 364 -17.03 11.28 18.71
CA PHE A 364 -17.18 12.69 18.39
C PHE A 364 -16.90 13.56 19.62
N TYR A 365 -15.99 14.50 19.45
CA TYR A 365 -15.73 15.57 20.39
C TYR A 365 -16.27 16.88 19.78
N PRO A 366 -17.21 17.56 20.44
CA PRO A 366 -17.86 18.75 19.88
C PRO A 366 -16.96 19.99 19.81
N GLY A 367 -15.80 19.98 20.48
CA GLY A 367 -15.00 21.19 20.64
C GLY A 367 -15.48 22.10 21.78
N ASN A 368 -14.82 23.24 21.91
CA ASN A 368 -15.15 24.37 22.80
C ASN A 368 -14.45 25.65 22.30
N ASP A 369 -14.57 26.76 23.03
CA ASP A 369 -13.98 28.06 22.67
C ASP A 369 -12.45 28.06 22.44
N THR A 370 -11.75 26.99 22.83
CA THR A 370 -10.30 26.82 22.66
C THR A 370 -9.97 25.79 21.58
N TYR A 371 -10.77 24.73 21.47
CA TYR A 371 -10.44 23.53 20.74
C TYR A 371 -11.52 23.17 19.72
N LYS A 372 -11.11 22.94 18.47
CA LYS A 372 -12.02 22.56 17.39
C LYS A 372 -12.60 21.17 17.60
N SER A 373 -13.81 20.94 17.10
CA SER A 373 -14.44 19.62 17.08
C SER A 373 -13.63 18.59 16.28
N SER A 374 -13.77 17.31 16.62
CA SER A 374 -13.15 16.20 15.90
C SER A 374 -13.98 14.93 15.98
N SER A 375 -13.76 14.02 15.03
CA SER A 375 -14.46 12.73 14.97
C SER A 375 -13.56 11.62 14.46
N ALA A 376 -13.90 10.38 14.81
CA ALA A 376 -13.24 9.19 14.31
C ALA A 376 -14.25 8.04 14.16
N ASN A 377 -13.99 7.15 13.21
CA ASN A 377 -14.80 5.97 12.98
C ASN A 377 -13.94 4.72 12.72
N ILE A 378 -14.46 3.56 13.13
CA ILE A 378 -13.89 2.23 12.81
C ILE A 378 -15.05 1.25 12.59
N SER A 379 -14.75 0.09 12.00
CA SER A 379 -15.71 -1.00 11.86
C SER A 379 -15.16 -2.28 12.48
N ILE A 380 -16.05 -3.06 13.10
CA ILE A 380 -15.71 -4.34 13.74
C ILE A 380 -16.61 -5.42 13.13
N PHE A 381 -16.04 -6.47 12.55
CA PHE A 381 -16.81 -7.56 11.97
C PHE A 381 -17.20 -8.60 13.03
N PHE A 382 -18.50 -8.77 13.27
CA PHE A 382 -19.03 -9.82 14.13
C PHE A 382 -19.38 -11.06 13.32
N SER A 383 -18.72 -12.18 13.60
CA SER A 383 -18.88 -13.47 12.91
C SER A 383 -19.71 -14.45 13.74
N ARG A 384 -20.50 -15.29 13.07
CA ARG A 384 -21.02 -16.54 13.65
C ARG A 384 -19.88 -17.49 14.03
N PHE A 385 -20.16 -18.43 14.94
CA PHE A 385 -19.19 -19.39 15.45
C PHE A 385 -18.83 -20.43 14.36
N PRO A 386 -17.55 -20.69 14.08
CA PRO A 386 -17.16 -21.74 13.15
C PRO A 386 -17.39 -23.13 13.74
N ILE A 387 -17.77 -24.10 12.91
CA ILE A 387 -17.85 -25.52 13.28
C ILE A 387 -17.04 -26.37 12.31
N SER A 388 -16.74 -27.62 12.69
CA SER A 388 -16.04 -28.57 11.83
C SER A 388 -16.84 -29.85 11.68
N LEU A 389 -16.97 -30.31 10.44
CA LEU A 389 -17.65 -31.56 10.08
C LEU A 389 -16.66 -32.59 9.58
N HIS A 390 -16.83 -33.84 10.00
CA HIS A 390 -16.08 -34.96 9.49
C HIS A 390 -17.00 -36.15 9.29
N ILE A 391 -16.78 -36.91 8.21
CA ILE A 391 -17.47 -38.17 7.93
C ILE A 391 -16.48 -39.27 7.52
N ALA A 392 -16.83 -40.51 7.84
CA ALA A 392 -16.11 -41.71 7.47
C ALA A 392 -17.08 -42.83 7.10
N ALA A 393 -16.77 -43.56 6.02
CA ALA A 393 -17.54 -44.75 5.63
C ALA A 393 -17.01 -46.00 6.33
N ASN A 394 -17.90 -46.95 6.62
CA ASN A 394 -17.52 -48.26 7.13
C ASN A 394 -16.79 -49.13 6.09
N THR A 395 -17.05 -48.90 4.80
CA THR A 395 -16.36 -49.50 3.65
C THR A 395 -16.33 -48.51 2.49
N THR A 396 -15.30 -48.58 1.66
CA THR A 396 -15.16 -47.75 0.44
C THR A 396 -15.36 -48.55 -0.85
N GLY A 397 -15.49 -49.87 -0.76
CA GLY A 397 -15.73 -50.76 -1.91
C GLY A 397 -16.92 -51.66 -1.65
N ILE A 398 -17.93 -51.60 -2.53
CA ILE A 398 -19.17 -52.38 -2.41
C ILE A 398 -19.63 -52.89 -3.77
N ASN A 399 -20.57 -53.84 -3.78
CA ASN A 399 -21.27 -54.21 -5.01
C ASN A 399 -22.55 -53.39 -5.24
N VAL A 400 -23.03 -53.39 -6.47
CA VAL A 400 -24.34 -52.80 -6.82
C VAL A 400 -25.46 -53.33 -5.92
N ASN A 401 -26.31 -52.42 -5.44
CA ASN A 401 -27.41 -52.61 -4.49
C ASN A 401 -26.99 -52.97 -3.06
N GLU A 402 -25.72 -52.84 -2.71
CA GLU A 402 -25.27 -52.83 -1.32
C GLU A 402 -25.38 -51.41 -0.73
N THR A 403 -25.40 -51.32 0.59
CA THR A 403 -25.51 -50.06 1.33
C THR A 403 -24.23 -49.78 2.10
N VAL A 404 -23.86 -48.51 2.21
CA VAL A 404 -22.70 -48.05 2.99
C VAL A 404 -23.19 -47.28 4.20
N ASN A 405 -22.67 -47.60 5.38
CA ASN A 405 -22.94 -46.85 6.61
C ASN A 405 -21.85 -45.79 6.80
N PHE A 406 -22.26 -44.54 6.97
CA PHE A 406 -21.41 -43.40 7.23
C PHE A 406 -21.56 -42.99 8.68
N ARG A 407 -20.43 -42.75 9.34
CA ARG A 407 -20.37 -42.12 10.66
C ARG A 407 -19.77 -40.74 10.51
N GLY A 408 -20.35 -39.77 11.20
CA GLY A 408 -19.83 -38.41 11.21
C GLY A 408 -19.78 -37.81 12.60
N SER A 409 -19.00 -36.74 12.72
CA SER A 409 -18.83 -35.96 13.94
C SER A 409 -18.87 -34.47 13.64
N VAL A 410 -19.51 -33.73 14.55
CA VAL A 410 -19.58 -32.27 14.56
C VAL A 410 -18.78 -31.74 15.76
N SER A 411 -17.78 -30.91 15.47
CA SER A 411 -16.98 -30.23 16.49
C SER A 411 -17.30 -28.73 16.50
N GLY A 412 -17.32 -28.12 17.70
CA GLY A 412 -17.59 -26.68 17.88
C GLY A 412 -19.01 -26.34 18.33
N ILE A 413 -19.90 -27.34 18.47
CA ILE A 413 -21.26 -27.15 19.02
C ILE A 413 -21.38 -27.66 20.46
N SER A 414 -22.25 -27.05 21.26
CA SER A 414 -22.51 -27.46 22.65
C SER A 414 -23.26 -28.79 22.72
N THR A 415 -23.08 -29.52 23.83
CA THR A 415 -23.82 -30.76 24.12
C THR A 415 -25.32 -30.45 24.13
N ASN A 416 -26.12 -31.20 23.35
CA ASN A 416 -27.55 -31.01 23.09
C ASN A 416 -27.94 -29.94 22.05
N TYR A 417 -26.99 -29.38 21.29
CA TYR A 417 -27.32 -28.59 20.11
C TYR A 417 -27.43 -29.50 18.89
N THR A 418 -28.49 -29.35 18.10
CA THR A 418 -28.74 -30.15 16.89
C THR A 418 -28.70 -29.27 15.65
N ILE A 419 -27.99 -29.70 14.61
CA ILE A 419 -27.92 -29.00 13.32
C ILE A 419 -28.48 -29.87 12.17
N PRO A 420 -29.17 -29.27 11.18
CA PRO A 420 -29.56 -29.97 9.95
C PRO A 420 -28.37 -30.10 8.98
N LEU A 421 -28.04 -31.33 8.57
CA LEU A 421 -27.02 -31.60 7.56
C LEU A 421 -27.66 -32.09 6.26
N SER A 422 -27.29 -31.46 5.15
CA SER A 422 -27.61 -31.93 3.80
C SER A 422 -26.57 -32.94 3.34
N ILE A 423 -27.00 -34.09 2.81
CA ILE A 423 -26.12 -35.13 2.26
C ILE A 423 -26.04 -34.93 0.74
N PHE A 424 -24.83 -34.96 0.21
CA PHE A 424 -24.56 -34.85 -1.22
C PHE A 424 -23.85 -36.09 -1.74
N VAL A 425 -24.26 -36.56 -2.92
CA VAL A 425 -23.63 -37.64 -3.68
C VAL A 425 -23.35 -37.11 -5.09
N ASN A 426 -22.08 -36.98 -5.47
CA ASN A 426 -21.66 -36.35 -6.75
C ASN A 426 -22.33 -34.99 -6.97
N ASP A 427 -22.28 -34.12 -5.97
CA ASP A 427 -22.90 -32.78 -5.94
C ASP A 427 -24.43 -32.73 -6.11
N ARG A 428 -25.09 -33.89 -6.06
CA ARG A 428 -26.55 -33.98 -6.03
C ARG A 428 -27.02 -34.19 -4.59
N GLY A 429 -27.91 -33.31 -4.11
CA GLY A 429 -28.54 -33.47 -2.80
C GLY A 429 -29.39 -34.74 -2.73
N ASP A 430 -29.09 -35.60 -1.76
CA ASP A 430 -29.69 -36.92 -1.59
C ASP A 430 -30.56 -37.04 -0.32
N GLY A 431 -30.48 -36.07 0.59
CA GLY A 431 -31.35 -36.01 1.76
C GLY A 431 -30.87 -35.02 2.83
N THR A 432 -31.61 -34.94 3.93
CA THR A 432 -31.21 -34.19 5.13
C THR A 432 -31.30 -35.07 6.37
N ILE A 433 -30.39 -34.86 7.32
CA ILE A 433 -30.37 -35.51 8.63
C ILE A 433 -30.21 -34.46 9.73
N THR A 434 -30.60 -34.79 10.95
CA THR A 434 -30.32 -33.96 12.12
C THR A 434 -29.13 -34.57 12.88
N ALA A 435 -28.10 -33.77 13.11
CA ALA A 435 -26.87 -34.20 13.77
C ALA A 435 -26.67 -33.45 15.09
N GLU A 436 -26.26 -34.19 16.12
CA GLU A 436 -25.63 -33.63 17.33
C GLU A 436 -24.10 -33.68 17.16
N ASN A 437 -23.33 -33.94 18.22
CA ASN A 437 -21.88 -34.10 18.12
C ASN A 437 -21.45 -35.32 17.30
N ASN A 438 -22.28 -36.36 17.21
CA ASN A 438 -22.05 -37.54 16.38
C ASN A 438 -23.34 -37.89 15.62
N PHE A 439 -23.20 -38.42 14.41
CA PHE A 439 -24.34 -38.82 13.58
C PHE A 439 -23.99 -40.02 12.72
N GLU A 440 -25.02 -40.75 12.27
CA GLU A 440 -24.87 -41.86 11.33
C GLU A 440 -25.94 -41.77 10.23
N PHE A 441 -25.60 -42.18 9.01
CA PHE A 441 -26.55 -42.30 7.90
C PHE A 441 -26.13 -43.40 6.94
N THR A 442 -27.06 -43.90 6.12
CA THR A 442 -26.81 -45.01 5.20
C THR A 442 -27.26 -44.65 3.79
N LEU A 443 -26.42 -44.96 2.79
CA LEU A 443 -26.71 -44.70 1.38
C LEU A 443 -26.70 -46.00 0.55
N PRO A 444 -27.73 -46.25 -0.27
CA PRO A 444 -27.72 -47.33 -1.27
C PRO A 444 -27.09 -46.88 -2.59
N PHE A 445 -26.40 -47.78 -3.28
CA PHE A 445 -25.81 -47.49 -4.60
C PHE A 445 -26.30 -48.49 -5.66
N SER A 446 -27.13 -48.01 -6.58
CA SER A 446 -27.81 -48.86 -7.59
C SER A 446 -27.09 -48.99 -8.94
N GLN A 447 -26.01 -48.24 -9.16
CA GLN A 447 -25.21 -48.31 -10.39
C GLN A 447 -23.72 -48.46 -10.05
N SER A 448 -22.99 -49.15 -10.92
CA SER A 448 -21.53 -49.27 -10.81
C SER A 448 -20.87 -47.92 -11.13
N GLY A 449 -19.76 -47.62 -10.47
CA GLY A 449 -19.08 -46.34 -10.63
C GLY A 449 -18.40 -45.86 -9.35
N THR A 450 -17.87 -44.64 -9.42
CA THR A 450 -17.23 -43.93 -8.30
C THR A 450 -18.15 -42.81 -7.85
N TYR A 451 -18.39 -42.73 -6.53
CA TYR A 451 -19.26 -41.74 -5.92
C TYR A 451 -18.50 -40.94 -4.87
N GLU A 452 -18.65 -39.62 -4.88
CA GLU A 452 -18.13 -38.71 -3.87
C GLU A 452 -19.26 -38.30 -2.94
N VAL A 453 -19.09 -38.59 -1.65
CA VAL A 453 -20.09 -38.31 -0.62
C VAL A 453 -19.54 -37.29 0.35
N TYR A 454 -20.31 -36.23 0.61
CA TYR A 454 -20.03 -35.26 1.67
C TYR A 454 -21.32 -34.78 2.32
N THR A 455 -21.17 -34.12 3.47
CA THR A 455 -22.25 -33.45 4.18
C THR A 455 -22.00 -31.95 4.24
N LEU A 456 -23.06 -31.17 4.16
CA LEU A 456 -23.02 -29.71 4.20
C LEU A 456 -24.01 -29.20 5.24
N PHE A 457 -23.52 -28.38 6.15
CA PHE A 457 -24.32 -27.53 7.01
C PHE A 457 -24.38 -26.14 6.39
N HIS A 458 -25.57 -25.58 6.19
CA HIS A 458 -25.76 -24.25 5.58
C HIS A 458 -25.62 -23.08 6.57
N GLY A 459 -25.30 -23.36 7.84
CA GLY A 459 -25.28 -22.36 8.90
C GLY A 459 -26.66 -22.13 9.53
N ASP A 460 -26.67 -21.51 10.70
CA ASP A 460 -27.87 -21.06 11.41
C ASP A 460 -27.65 -19.68 12.05
N SER A 461 -28.51 -19.25 12.97
CA SER A 461 -28.36 -17.94 13.64
C SER A 461 -27.10 -17.82 14.50
N VAL A 462 -26.45 -18.93 14.86
CA VAL A 462 -25.32 -19.01 15.79
C VAL A 462 -24.05 -19.45 15.08
N PHE A 463 -24.13 -20.48 14.24
CA PHE A 463 -22.99 -21.13 13.62
C PHE A 463 -22.90 -20.85 12.11
N LYS A 464 -21.66 -20.77 11.62
CA LYS A 464 -21.37 -20.67 10.18
C LYS A 464 -21.66 -21.97 9.46
N ASP A 465 -21.81 -21.87 8.15
CA ASP A 465 -21.83 -23.01 7.26
C ASP A 465 -20.52 -23.82 7.34
N ALA A 466 -20.62 -25.12 7.08
CA ALA A 466 -19.48 -26.02 7.13
C ALA A 466 -19.69 -27.20 6.19
N LYS A 467 -18.63 -27.58 5.45
CA LYS A 467 -18.59 -28.77 4.59
C LYS A 467 -17.70 -29.83 5.25
N SER A 468 -18.13 -31.09 5.25
CA SER A 468 -17.27 -32.20 5.70
C SER A 468 -16.16 -32.50 4.69
N ASN A 469 -15.22 -33.36 5.07
CA ASN A 469 -14.41 -34.05 4.08
C ASN A 469 -15.28 -34.85 3.09
N GLU A 470 -14.72 -35.12 1.91
CA GLU A 470 -15.31 -35.97 0.89
C GLU A 470 -14.84 -37.42 1.07
N VAL A 471 -15.75 -38.37 0.90
CA VAL A 471 -15.50 -39.81 0.98
C VAL A 471 -15.86 -40.46 -0.35
N THR A 472 -14.88 -41.14 -0.95
CA THR A 472 -15.05 -41.82 -2.25
C THR A 472 -15.49 -43.27 -2.06
N ILE A 473 -16.61 -43.65 -2.66
CA ILE A 473 -17.15 -45.02 -2.70
C ILE A 473 -17.02 -45.58 -4.11
N THR A 474 -16.43 -46.76 -4.24
CA THR A 474 -16.32 -47.52 -5.49
C THR A 474 -17.33 -48.66 -5.50
N VAL A 475 -18.21 -48.68 -6.50
CA VAL A 475 -19.29 -49.66 -6.63
C VAL A 475 -19.02 -50.52 -7.86
N THR A 476 -18.85 -51.82 -7.64
CA THR A 476 -18.59 -52.79 -8.73
C THR A 476 -19.81 -53.67 -8.99
N GLU A 477 -20.01 -54.09 -10.23
CA GLU A 477 -21.03 -55.10 -10.53
C GLU A 477 -20.62 -56.45 -9.93
N LYS A 478 -21.58 -57.20 -9.38
CA LYS A 478 -21.31 -58.57 -8.91
C LYS A 478 -20.85 -59.39 -10.12
N PRO A 479 -19.69 -60.04 -10.07
CA PRO A 479 -19.27 -60.92 -11.16
C PRO A 479 -20.27 -62.07 -11.28
N PHE A 480 -21.03 -62.11 -12.38
CA PHE A 480 -21.88 -63.24 -12.74
C PHE A 480 -20.96 -64.39 -13.19
N PHE A 481 -20.56 -65.25 -12.25
CA PHE A 481 -19.69 -66.39 -12.54
C PHE A 481 -20.45 -67.47 -13.35
N GLN A 482 -20.38 -67.39 -14.68
CA GLN A 482 -20.59 -68.56 -15.54
C GLN A 482 -19.29 -69.37 -15.57
N LYS A 483 -19.26 -70.36 -14.68
CA LYS A 483 -18.18 -71.29 -14.41
C LYS A 483 -18.02 -72.25 -15.60
N GLU A 484 -17.13 -71.95 -16.57
CA GLU A 484 -16.36 -73.00 -17.28
C GLU A 484 -15.21 -72.60 -18.24
N SER A 485 -14.93 -71.34 -18.59
CA SER A 485 -13.86 -71.07 -19.59
C SER A 485 -12.54 -70.46 -19.08
N PHE A 486 -12.43 -70.04 -17.81
CA PHE A 486 -11.34 -69.15 -17.40
C PHE A 486 -9.98 -69.80 -17.03
N ILE A 487 -9.88 -71.13 -16.98
CA ILE A 487 -8.62 -71.79 -16.56
C ILE A 487 -7.66 -72.05 -17.74
N LYS A 488 -8.10 -71.95 -19.00
CA LYS A 488 -7.23 -72.26 -20.15
C LYS A 488 -6.47 -71.07 -20.75
N GLU A 489 -6.76 -69.83 -20.34
CA GLU A 489 -6.14 -68.62 -20.91
C GLU A 489 -5.09 -67.95 -20.00
N ILE A 490 -5.06 -68.29 -18.70
CA ILE A 490 -4.09 -67.70 -17.74
C ILE A 490 -2.70 -68.37 -17.80
N ILE A 491 -2.58 -69.58 -18.35
CA ILE A 491 -1.31 -70.33 -18.29
C ILE A 491 -0.36 -70.03 -19.47
N THR A 492 -0.79 -69.35 -20.54
CA THR A 492 0.04 -69.21 -21.76
C THR A 492 0.55 -67.81 -22.07
N ASN A 493 0.19 -66.76 -21.32
CA ASN A 493 0.55 -65.37 -21.70
C ASN A 493 1.44 -64.61 -20.71
N ASN A 494 1.87 -65.22 -19.60
CA ASN A 494 2.65 -64.52 -18.57
C ASN A 494 4.17 -64.80 -18.61
N ARG A 495 4.69 -65.34 -19.72
CA ARG A 495 6.13 -65.69 -19.85
C ARG A 495 6.95 -64.79 -20.76
N GLU A 496 6.34 -63.93 -21.57
CA GLU A 496 7.09 -63.04 -22.50
C GLU A 496 7.15 -61.56 -22.08
N SER A 497 6.14 -61.01 -21.39
CA SER A 497 6.15 -59.59 -20.98
C SER A 497 7.07 -59.26 -19.80
N ASN A 498 7.51 -60.26 -19.02
CA ASN A 498 8.42 -60.03 -17.89
C ASN A 498 9.88 -59.86 -18.31
N ILE A 499 10.32 -60.46 -19.42
CA ILE A 499 11.73 -60.38 -19.86
C ILE A 499 12.12 -58.96 -20.27
N LEU A 500 11.24 -58.24 -20.98
CA LEU A 500 11.49 -56.86 -21.42
C LEU A 500 11.54 -55.87 -20.23
N PHE A 501 10.72 -56.09 -19.21
CA PHE A 501 10.73 -55.29 -17.99
C PHE A 501 12.03 -55.49 -17.19
N TYR A 502 12.48 -56.74 -17.02
CA TYR A 502 13.75 -57.02 -16.35
C TYR A 502 14.96 -56.54 -17.16
N LEU A 503 14.93 -56.62 -18.50
CA LEU A 503 15.97 -56.04 -19.36
C LEU A 503 16.04 -54.51 -19.26
N PHE A 504 14.88 -53.85 -19.18
CA PHE A 504 14.81 -52.41 -18.96
C PHE A 504 15.35 -52.00 -17.58
N LEU A 505 14.99 -52.74 -16.53
CA LEU A 505 15.49 -52.51 -15.18
C LEU A 505 17.02 -52.71 -15.10
N LEU A 506 17.55 -53.72 -15.77
CA LEU A 506 18.99 -54.02 -15.81
C LEU A 506 19.77 -52.95 -16.59
N LEU A 507 19.19 -52.43 -17.69
CA LEU A 507 19.74 -51.30 -18.45
C LEU A 507 19.79 -50.02 -17.59
N LEU A 508 18.72 -49.73 -16.85
CA LEU A 508 18.64 -48.57 -15.95
C LEU A 508 19.74 -48.64 -14.86
N VAL A 509 19.90 -49.81 -14.25
CA VAL A 509 20.94 -50.05 -13.23
C VAL A 509 22.35 -49.89 -13.79
N ALA A 510 22.60 -50.36 -15.03
CA ALA A 510 23.89 -50.20 -15.70
C ALA A 510 24.22 -48.72 -16.00
N ILE A 511 23.22 -47.95 -16.45
CA ILE A 511 23.37 -46.52 -16.73
C ILE A 511 23.69 -45.75 -15.45
N VAL A 512 22.93 -45.98 -14.38
CA VAL A 512 23.15 -45.32 -13.09
C VAL A 512 24.52 -45.68 -12.51
N SER A 513 24.93 -46.95 -12.58
CA SER A 513 26.25 -47.40 -12.10
C SER A 513 27.40 -46.77 -12.89
N PHE A 514 27.22 -46.59 -14.20
CA PHE A 514 28.20 -45.93 -15.07
C PHE A 514 28.36 -44.44 -14.71
N PHE A 515 27.26 -43.73 -14.46
CA PHE A 515 27.31 -42.32 -14.06
C PHE A 515 27.89 -42.12 -12.65
N ILE A 516 27.60 -43.01 -11.70
CA ILE A 516 28.22 -43.00 -10.38
C ILE A 516 29.73 -43.23 -10.49
N GLY A 517 30.17 -44.15 -11.36
CA GLY A 517 31.58 -44.38 -11.63
C GLY A 517 32.29 -43.17 -12.26
N LEU A 518 31.64 -42.49 -13.21
CA LEU A 518 32.12 -41.24 -13.81
C LEU A 518 32.23 -40.10 -12.79
N TYR A 519 31.21 -39.96 -11.94
CA TYR A 519 31.18 -38.96 -10.88
C TYR A 519 32.30 -39.19 -9.85
N ALA A 520 32.49 -40.44 -9.43
CA ALA A 520 33.58 -40.82 -8.54
C ALA A 520 34.97 -40.60 -9.19
N HIS A 521 35.12 -40.85 -10.50
CA HIS A 521 36.36 -40.60 -11.23
C HIS A 521 36.67 -39.11 -11.39
N ALA A 522 35.65 -38.28 -11.64
CA ALA A 522 35.77 -36.83 -11.76
C ALA A 522 36.20 -36.18 -10.43
N ILE A 523 35.61 -36.62 -9.32
CA ILE A 523 36.00 -36.16 -7.97
C ILE A 523 37.44 -36.55 -7.64
N LYS A 524 37.85 -37.79 -7.97
CA LYS A 524 39.19 -38.29 -7.63
C LYS A 524 40.33 -37.62 -8.43
N LYS A 525 40.06 -37.08 -9.63
CA LYS A 525 41.08 -36.43 -10.48
C LYS A 525 41.00 -34.90 -10.56
N LYS A 526 40.06 -34.26 -9.86
CA LYS A 526 39.83 -32.79 -9.90
C LYS A 526 39.75 -32.22 -11.33
N ILE A 527 39.11 -32.96 -12.24
CA ILE A 527 38.91 -32.49 -13.63
C ILE A 527 37.58 -31.72 -13.69
N PRO A 528 37.51 -30.51 -14.29
CA PRO A 528 36.26 -29.81 -14.50
C PRO A 528 35.30 -30.67 -15.33
N LEU A 529 34.08 -30.88 -14.84
CA LEU A 529 33.10 -31.81 -15.41
C LEU A 529 32.84 -31.55 -16.92
N ALA A 530 32.91 -30.28 -17.34
CA ALA A 530 32.71 -29.84 -18.72
C ALA A 530 33.71 -30.42 -19.74
N LEU A 531 34.96 -30.72 -19.33
CA LEU A 531 36.00 -31.24 -20.24
C LEU A 531 35.87 -32.76 -20.51
N LEU A 532 35.18 -33.50 -19.62
CA LEU A 532 34.90 -34.92 -19.77
C LEU A 532 33.78 -35.19 -20.80
N PHE A 533 32.89 -34.22 -21.02
CA PHE A 533 31.73 -34.37 -21.90
C PHE A 533 32.02 -34.07 -23.38
N THR A 534 33.10 -33.36 -23.74
CA THR A 534 33.36 -32.94 -25.13
C THR A 534 34.18 -33.95 -25.94
N GLY A 535 35.11 -34.69 -25.32
CA GLY A 535 36.03 -35.58 -26.03
C GLY A 535 35.60 -37.05 -26.17
N ILE A 536 34.98 -37.62 -25.13
CA ILE A 536 34.67 -39.06 -25.06
C ILE A 536 33.28 -39.37 -25.64
N TYR A 537 32.31 -38.48 -25.42
CA TYR A 537 30.91 -38.68 -25.84
C TYR A 537 30.70 -38.64 -27.36
N ALA A 538 31.43 -37.79 -28.10
CA ALA A 538 31.31 -37.74 -29.55
C ALA A 538 31.76 -39.05 -30.24
N ARG A 539 32.73 -39.78 -29.67
CA ARG A 539 33.19 -41.07 -30.20
C ARG A 539 32.27 -42.24 -29.83
N THR A 540 31.77 -42.29 -28.59
CA THR A 540 30.88 -43.37 -28.14
C THR A 540 29.47 -43.23 -28.72
N PHE A 541 28.95 -42.00 -28.83
CA PHE A 541 27.65 -41.74 -29.43
C PHE A 541 27.64 -42.01 -30.95
N LYS A 542 28.73 -41.66 -31.66
CA LYS A 542 28.90 -41.97 -33.09
C LYS A 542 29.03 -43.48 -33.34
N ARG A 543 29.65 -44.24 -32.42
CA ARG A 543 29.68 -45.72 -32.47
C ARG A 543 28.31 -46.35 -32.18
N MET A 544 27.55 -45.79 -31.23
CA MET A 544 26.20 -46.26 -30.90
C MET A 544 25.21 -46.03 -32.05
N ILE A 545 25.27 -44.87 -32.72
CA ILE A 545 24.49 -44.58 -33.93
C ILE A 545 24.90 -45.49 -35.10
N SER A 546 26.19 -45.85 -35.22
CA SER A 546 26.67 -46.81 -36.22
C SER A 546 26.13 -48.23 -35.99
N ALA A 547 26.12 -48.70 -34.74
CA ALA A 547 25.58 -50.02 -34.38
C ALA A 547 24.05 -50.09 -34.60
N LEU A 548 23.34 -48.99 -34.33
CA LEU A 548 21.90 -48.87 -34.65
C LEU A 548 21.63 -48.83 -36.16
N ARG A 549 22.61 -48.44 -36.98
CA ARG A 549 22.51 -48.43 -38.46
C ARG A 549 22.74 -49.82 -39.08
N GLU A 550 23.51 -50.71 -38.46
CA GLU A 550 23.69 -52.11 -38.91
C GLU A 550 22.46 -53.00 -38.66
N ILE A 551 21.68 -52.74 -37.60
CA ILE A 551 20.43 -53.48 -37.30
C ILE A 551 19.34 -53.24 -38.38
N ARG A 552 19.54 -52.25 -39.26
CA ARG A 552 18.64 -51.89 -40.37
C ARG A 552 18.63 -52.92 -41.53
N GLY A 553 19.58 -53.87 -41.55
CA GLY A 553 19.78 -54.82 -42.66
C GLY A 553 19.07 -56.18 -42.56
N ALA A 554 18.20 -56.42 -41.57
CA ALA A 554 17.54 -57.72 -41.41
C ALA A 554 16.24 -57.83 -42.25
N LYS A 555 16.22 -58.79 -43.19
CA LYS A 555 15.10 -59.14 -44.06
C LYS A 555 14.10 -60.07 -43.34
N ASP A 556 13.24 -59.54 -42.47
CA ASP A 556 11.98 -60.24 -42.16
C ASP A 556 10.85 -59.31 -41.70
N ALA A 557 9.65 -59.49 -42.24
CA ALA A 557 8.58 -58.49 -42.23
C ALA A 557 7.70 -58.51 -40.96
N ARG A 558 7.75 -59.57 -40.15
CA ARG A 558 6.85 -59.73 -38.99
C ARG A 558 7.37 -59.11 -37.67
N HIS A 559 8.63 -58.64 -37.63
CA HIS A 559 9.21 -57.94 -36.46
C HIS A 559 9.19 -56.40 -36.54
N ARG A 560 8.77 -55.79 -37.67
CA ARG A 560 8.80 -54.33 -37.84
C ARG A 560 7.83 -53.57 -36.93
N THR A 561 6.62 -54.05 -36.69
CA THR A 561 5.58 -53.30 -35.96
C THR A 561 5.87 -53.15 -34.46
N ARG A 562 6.53 -54.12 -33.83
CA ARG A 562 6.86 -54.07 -32.38
C ARG A 562 8.14 -53.30 -32.09
N ILE A 563 9.13 -53.37 -32.99
CA ILE A 563 10.37 -52.58 -32.88
C ILE A 563 10.11 -51.09 -33.14
N HIS A 564 9.19 -50.75 -34.05
CA HIS A 564 8.75 -49.35 -34.23
C HIS A 564 8.01 -48.80 -33.01
N ALA A 565 7.13 -49.58 -32.37
CA ALA A 565 6.45 -49.15 -31.14
C ALA A 565 7.42 -48.94 -29.95
N PHE A 566 8.44 -49.79 -29.81
CA PHE A 566 9.47 -49.64 -28.79
C PHE A 566 10.40 -48.43 -29.04
N ARG A 567 10.76 -48.18 -30.31
CA ARG A 567 11.55 -47.01 -30.71
C ARG A 567 10.80 -45.70 -30.47
N ASP A 568 9.53 -45.64 -30.88
CA ASP A 568 8.78 -44.38 -30.92
C ASP A 568 8.12 -44.05 -29.56
N LYS A 569 7.80 -45.04 -28.72
CA LYS A 569 7.20 -44.81 -27.38
C LYS A 569 8.19 -44.77 -26.22
N LEU A 570 9.39 -45.32 -26.37
CA LEU A 570 10.33 -45.51 -25.24
C LEU A 570 11.70 -44.85 -25.49
N ILE A 571 12.28 -45.05 -26.67
CA ILE A 571 13.61 -44.48 -26.99
C ILE A 571 13.51 -42.99 -27.30
N ALA A 572 12.49 -42.55 -28.04
CA ALA A 572 12.26 -41.14 -28.37
C ALA A 572 12.06 -40.22 -27.14
N PRO A 573 11.18 -40.53 -26.16
CA PRO A 573 11.05 -39.71 -24.96
C PRO A 573 12.31 -39.73 -24.09
N LEU A 574 13.03 -40.85 -24.04
CA LEU A 574 14.29 -40.95 -23.28
C LEU A 574 15.40 -40.09 -23.90
N LEU A 575 15.48 -40.02 -25.24
CA LEU A 575 16.39 -39.13 -25.96
C LEU A 575 16.00 -37.66 -25.77
N LEU A 576 14.71 -37.35 -25.70
CA LEU A 576 14.19 -36.01 -25.39
C LEU A 576 14.56 -35.56 -23.98
N ILE A 577 14.43 -36.45 -22.98
CA ILE A 577 14.85 -36.21 -21.60
C ILE A 577 16.38 -36.00 -21.54
N LEU A 578 17.17 -36.85 -22.22
CA LEU A 578 18.62 -36.69 -22.30
C LEU A 578 19.04 -35.39 -23.01
N MET A 579 18.35 -35.00 -24.08
CA MET A 579 18.55 -33.70 -24.74
C MET A 579 18.19 -32.54 -23.82
N TYR A 580 17.10 -32.64 -23.07
CA TYR A 580 16.67 -31.63 -22.11
C TYR A 580 17.68 -31.46 -20.97
N PHE A 581 18.21 -32.55 -20.43
CA PHE A 581 19.30 -32.48 -19.45
C PHE A 581 20.58 -31.90 -20.07
N TYR A 582 20.89 -32.22 -21.32
CA TYR A 582 22.05 -31.67 -22.02
C TYR A 582 21.91 -30.15 -22.26
N THR A 583 20.72 -29.66 -22.65
CA THR A 583 20.45 -28.23 -22.81
C THR A 583 20.41 -27.49 -21.47
N LEU A 584 19.90 -28.11 -20.41
CA LEU A 584 19.91 -27.54 -19.06
C LEU A 584 21.33 -27.37 -18.52
N ILE A 585 22.21 -28.35 -18.76
CA ILE A 585 23.63 -28.29 -18.39
C ILE A 585 24.37 -27.22 -19.21
N LEU A 586 24.06 -27.07 -20.50
CA LEU A 586 24.62 -25.99 -21.32
C LEU A 586 24.16 -24.60 -20.82
N LYS A 587 22.88 -24.46 -20.46
CA LYS A 587 22.28 -23.21 -19.98
C LYS A 587 22.83 -22.76 -18.62
N LEU A 588 23.25 -23.69 -17.77
CA LEU A 588 23.91 -23.41 -16.48
C LEU A 588 25.40 -23.03 -16.62
N SER A 589 25.99 -23.19 -17.81
CA SER A 589 27.44 -23.03 -18.02
C SER A 589 27.87 -21.79 -18.82
N GLY A 590 26.95 -20.90 -19.20
CA GLY A 590 27.29 -19.73 -20.02
C GLY A 590 26.62 -18.44 -19.57
N HIS A 591 27.42 -17.46 -19.14
CA HIS A 591 27.04 -16.05 -19.12
C HIS A 591 27.93 -15.27 -20.11
N SER A 592 27.36 -14.18 -20.64
CA SER A 592 27.93 -13.13 -21.50
C SER A 592 28.02 -13.41 -23.02
N SER A 593 27.18 -12.73 -23.83
CA SER A 593 27.58 -11.55 -24.65
C SER A 593 26.51 -11.10 -25.69
N LYS A 594 26.18 -9.79 -25.64
CA LYS A 594 25.80 -8.75 -26.65
C LYS A 594 25.21 -9.04 -28.06
N GLU A 595 24.43 -8.02 -28.49
CA GLU A 595 24.05 -7.49 -29.83
C GLU A 595 22.75 -7.99 -30.53
N LYS A 596 21.77 -7.08 -30.74
CA LYS A 596 21.32 -6.38 -32.00
C LYS A 596 20.64 -7.34 -33.02
N GLU A 597 19.52 -7.08 -33.70
CA GLU A 597 18.95 -5.88 -34.34
C GLU A 597 17.52 -6.22 -34.90
N ALA A 598 16.64 -5.20 -35.09
CA ALA A 598 15.63 -4.98 -36.16
C ALA A 598 14.54 -6.06 -36.49
N GLU A 599 13.30 -5.79 -36.96
CA GLU A 599 12.58 -4.61 -37.49
C GLU A 599 11.06 -4.94 -37.65
N GLN A 600 10.25 -3.88 -37.78
CA GLN A 600 9.00 -3.72 -38.58
C GLN A 600 7.65 -4.41 -38.20
N GLY A 601 6.69 -3.58 -37.80
CA GLY A 601 5.63 -3.09 -38.70
C GLY A 601 4.19 -3.61 -38.52
N ASN A 602 3.30 -2.78 -37.96
CA ASN A 602 2.14 -2.23 -38.69
C ASN A 602 1.21 -1.35 -37.81
N GLU A 603 0.99 -0.13 -38.29
CA GLU A 603 -0.17 0.79 -38.11
C GLU A 603 -1.51 0.08 -38.46
N SER A 604 -2.75 0.43 -38.06
CA SER A 604 -3.45 1.56 -37.37
C SER A 604 -4.97 1.14 -37.36
N PRO A 605 -5.99 2.00 -37.10
CA PRO A 605 -6.44 2.64 -35.85
C PRO A 605 -7.89 2.25 -35.46
N GLU A 606 -8.28 2.48 -34.20
CA GLU A 606 -9.64 2.95 -33.89
C GLU A 606 -9.65 3.64 -32.51
N LYS A 607 -9.45 4.97 -32.49
CA LYS A 607 -9.59 5.82 -31.30
C LYS A 607 -11.04 6.29 -31.21
N SER A 608 -11.77 5.86 -30.18
CA SER A 608 -12.98 6.56 -29.71
C SER A 608 -12.65 7.31 -28.43
N GLY A 609 -12.62 8.64 -28.51
CA GLY A 609 -12.38 9.50 -27.35
C GLY A 609 -13.65 9.62 -26.52
N ILE A 610 -13.52 9.51 -25.20
CA ILE A 610 -14.61 9.73 -24.24
C ILE A 610 -14.43 11.10 -23.59
N VAL A 611 -15.51 11.87 -23.59
CA VAL A 611 -15.70 13.16 -22.93
C VAL A 611 -16.42 12.88 -21.61
N VAL A 612 -15.87 13.31 -20.47
CA VAL A 612 -16.49 13.14 -19.14
C VAL A 612 -16.90 14.51 -18.62
N ALA A 613 -18.21 14.72 -18.44
CA ALA A 613 -18.77 15.90 -17.79
C ALA A 613 -19.09 15.55 -16.32
N ASN A 614 -18.67 16.42 -15.39
CA ASN A 614 -19.03 16.34 -13.98
C ASN A 614 -20.37 17.04 -13.75
N GLU A 615 -21.37 16.34 -13.22
CA GLU A 615 -22.62 16.94 -12.74
C GLU A 615 -22.49 17.27 -11.24
N GLU A 616 -22.43 18.56 -10.91
CA GLU A 616 -22.73 19.07 -9.57
C GLU A 616 -24.10 19.78 -9.58
N VAL A 617 -24.99 19.39 -8.68
CA VAL A 617 -26.32 19.99 -8.51
C VAL A 617 -26.24 21.18 -7.54
N GLY A 618 -26.00 22.37 -8.11
CA GLY A 618 -26.82 23.60 -7.96
C GLY A 618 -26.73 24.52 -6.73
N LYS A 619 -26.15 25.72 -6.93
CA LYS A 619 -26.88 27.02 -6.98
C LYS A 619 -25.99 28.15 -7.59
N GLY A 620 -26.61 29.03 -8.38
CA GLY A 620 -26.02 30.01 -9.34
C GLY A 620 -24.85 30.87 -8.85
N THR A 621 -23.99 31.39 -9.74
CA THR A 621 -24.29 32.26 -10.89
C THR A 621 -23.26 32.11 -12.03
N ASN A 622 -23.68 32.47 -13.25
CA ASN A 622 -22.93 32.58 -14.52
C ASN A 622 -21.40 32.60 -14.40
N ASP A 623 -20.72 31.67 -15.09
CA ASP A 623 -19.59 31.91 -16.00
C ASP A 623 -19.19 30.60 -16.74
N GLU A 624 -18.34 30.74 -17.74
CA GLU A 624 -18.11 29.92 -18.95
C GLU A 624 -17.96 28.38 -18.80
N ALA A 625 -18.38 27.64 -19.83
CA ALA A 625 -18.34 26.17 -19.89
C ALA A 625 -16.90 25.62 -19.89
N PRO A 626 -16.56 24.62 -19.05
CA PRO A 626 -15.20 24.11 -18.93
C PRO A 626 -14.81 23.19 -20.10
N GLU A 627 -13.57 23.33 -20.55
CA GLU A 627 -12.91 22.51 -21.57
C GLU A 627 -12.72 21.06 -21.07
N VAL A 628 -13.20 20.05 -21.82
CA VAL A 628 -13.17 18.64 -21.38
C VAL A 628 -11.84 17.97 -21.75
N LYS A 629 -11.02 17.65 -20.75
CA LYS A 629 -9.74 16.91 -20.88
C LYS A 629 -9.96 15.43 -21.24
N LYS A 630 -9.06 14.85 -22.04
CA LYS A 630 -9.03 13.39 -22.30
C LYS A 630 -8.28 12.67 -21.17
N LEU A 631 -8.53 11.38 -20.98
CA LEU A 631 -7.93 10.59 -19.90
C LEU A 631 -6.40 10.57 -19.99
N GLU A 632 -5.83 10.57 -21.21
CA GLU A 632 -4.38 10.61 -21.42
C GLU A 632 -3.74 11.99 -21.17
N ASP A 633 -4.54 13.04 -20.97
CA ASP A 633 -4.06 14.38 -20.61
C ASP A 633 -3.90 14.56 -19.09
N PHE A 634 -4.31 13.56 -18.30
CA PHE A 634 -4.13 13.52 -16.84
C PHE A 634 -2.79 12.86 -16.50
N ASP A 635 -2.19 13.26 -15.38
CA ASP A 635 -1.08 12.49 -14.84
C ASP A 635 -1.57 11.16 -14.22
N ILE A 636 -0.64 10.23 -13.97
CA ILE A 636 -0.94 8.90 -13.42
C ILE A 636 -1.71 8.98 -12.10
N GLY A 637 -1.42 9.99 -11.25
CA GLY A 637 -2.09 10.19 -9.98
C GLY A 637 -3.52 10.72 -10.14
N GLU A 638 -3.71 11.72 -11.00
CA GLU A 638 -5.03 12.28 -11.30
C GLU A 638 -5.96 11.25 -11.96
N ALA A 639 -5.45 10.45 -12.89
CA ALA A 639 -6.22 9.38 -13.51
C ALA A 639 -6.61 8.28 -12.51
N TYR A 640 -5.71 7.93 -11.57
CA TYR A 640 -6.07 7.00 -10.50
C TYR A 640 -7.13 7.56 -9.58
N ARG A 641 -7.04 8.86 -9.23
CA ARG A 641 -8.03 9.51 -8.37
C ARG A 641 -9.42 9.47 -9.00
N LEU A 642 -9.52 9.72 -10.30
CA LEU A 642 -10.78 9.56 -11.05
C LEU A 642 -11.33 8.14 -10.96
N LEU A 643 -10.48 7.12 -11.15
CA LEU A 643 -10.87 5.72 -10.98
C LEU A 643 -11.34 5.43 -9.54
N SER A 644 -10.58 5.89 -8.55
CA SER A 644 -10.84 5.71 -7.13
C SER A 644 -12.18 6.32 -6.72
N ASP A 645 -12.41 7.58 -7.07
CA ASP A 645 -13.64 8.31 -6.77
C ASP A 645 -14.85 7.65 -7.42
N ALA A 646 -14.73 7.25 -8.69
CA ALA A 646 -15.80 6.54 -9.40
C ALA A 646 -16.11 5.18 -8.75
N THR A 647 -15.09 4.46 -8.30
CA THR A 647 -15.24 3.16 -7.63
C THR A 647 -15.88 3.32 -6.25
N ILE A 648 -15.43 4.31 -5.47
CA ILE A 648 -16.00 4.63 -4.16
C ILE A 648 -17.48 4.99 -4.30
N ALA A 649 -17.84 5.80 -5.30
CA ALA A 649 -19.22 6.16 -5.58
C ALA A 649 -20.06 4.95 -6.04
N GLN A 650 -19.52 4.13 -6.96
CA GLN A 650 -20.23 2.98 -7.52
C GLN A 650 -20.59 1.92 -6.46
N TYR A 651 -19.72 1.72 -5.46
CA TYR A 651 -19.87 0.69 -4.44
C TYR A 651 -20.29 1.23 -3.06
N ASP A 652 -20.63 2.52 -2.95
CA ASP A 652 -20.99 3.22 -1.71
C ASP A 652 -19.97 2.98 -0.58
N LEU A 653 -18.69 3.20 -0.91
CA LEU A 653 -17.56 2.96 -0.01
C LEU A 653 -17.16 4.25 0.73
N GLY A 654 -16.37 4.11 1.80
CA GLY A 654 -15.83 5.26 2.53
C GLY A 654 -14.79 6.03 1.71
N LYS A 655 -14.85 7.37 1.75
CA LYS A 655 -13.90 8.26 1.03
C LYS A 655 -12.45 8.20 1.52
N SER A 656 -12.16 7.46 2.59
CA SER A 656 -10.86 7.38 3.23
C SER A 656 -10.08 6.10 2.91
N LEU A 657 -10.52 5.31 1.92
CA LEU A 657 -9.82 4.07 1.55
C LEU A 657 -8.54 4.40 0.79
N THR A 658 -7.44 3.77 1.18
CA THR A 658 -6.19 3.79 0.41
C THR A 658 -6.34 2.99 -0.88
N PRO A 659 -5.49 3.23 -1.91
CA PRO A 659 -5.49 2.45 -3.15
C PRO A 659 -5.47 0.93 -2.91
N ARG A 660 -4.67 0.46 -1.95
CA ARG A 660 -4.57 -0.95 -1.59
C ARG A 660 -5.83 -1.50 -0.96
N GLU A 661 -6.40 -0.79 0.00
CA GLU A 661 -7.64 -1.18 0.66
C GLU A 661 -8.80 -1.17 -0.33
N LEU A 662 -8.85 -0.18 -1.22
CA LEU A 662 -9.84 -0.12 -2.29
C LEU A 662 -9.71 -1.33 -3.24
N SER A 663 -8.49 -1.69 -3.64
CA SER A 663 -8.23 -2.88 -4.44
C SER A 663 -8.64 -4.18 -3.72
N GLU A 664 -8.39 -4.30 -2.42
CA GLU A 664 -8.82 -5.47 -1.64
C GLU A 664 -10.34 -5.57 -1.52
N VAL A 665 -11.03 -4.43 -1.37
CA VAL A 665 -12.50 -4.38 -1.36
C VAL A 665 -13.05 -4.86 -2.70
N ILE A 666 -12.48 -4.43 -3.82
CA ILE A 666 -12.90 -4.86 -5.16
C ILE A 666 -12.55 -6.33 -5.43
N ASP A 667 -11.37 -6.80 -4.99
CA ASP A 667 -10.99 -8.22 -5.07
C ASP A 667 -12.03 -9.13 -4.38
N ASN A 668 -12.56 -8.70 -3.24
CA ASN A 668 -13.60 -9.44 -2.51
C ASN A 668 -14.98 -9.44 -3.18
N LYS A 669 -15.23 -8.52 -4.13
CA LYS A 669 -16.48 -8.45 -4.91
C LYS A 669 -16.46 -9.34 -6.16
N ASN A 670 -15.27 -9.79 -6.59
CA ASN A 670 -15.06 -10.70 -7.71
C ASN A 670 -15.65 -10.20 -9.05
N GLU A 671 -15.41 -8.92 -9.34
CA GLU A 671 -15.87 -8.24 -10.55
C GLU A 671 -15.00 -8.61 -11.78
N PRO A 672 -15.53 -8.54 -13.02
CA PRO A 672 -14.79 -8.92 -14.21
C PRO A 672 -13.53 -8.07 -14.47
N PHE A 673 -13.48 -6.86 -13.91
CA PHE A 673 -12.34 -5.95 -14.04
C PHE A 673 -11.36 -6.00 -12.85
N THR A 674 -11.59 -6.89 -11.87
CA THR A 674 -10.75 -7.02 -10.65
C THR A 674 -9.26 -7.14 -10.95
N GLY A 675 -8.90 -7.96 -11.96
CA GLY A 675 -7.51 -8.11 -12.39
C GLY A 675 -6.89 -6.81 -12.88
N ALA A 676 -7.59 -6.08 -13.75
CA ALA A 676 -7.15 -4.79 -14.26
C ALA A 676 -7.08 -3.74 -13.13
N PHE A 677 -8.05 -3.74 -12.21
CA PHE A 677 -8.08 -2.83 -11.05
C PHE A 677 -6.84 -3.01 -10.16
N ARG A 678 -6.46 -4.26 -9.89
CA ARG A 678 -5.27 -4.57 -9.11
C ARG A 678 -3.98 -4.16 -9.84
N ASP A 679 -3.93 -4.37 -11.15
CA ASP A 679 -2.77 -4.05 -11.96
C ASP A 679 -2.55 -2.53 -12.06
N VAL A 680 -3.60 -1.72 -12.28
CA VAL A 680 -3.50 -0.25 -12.22
C VAL A 680 -3.16 0.24 -10.81
N THR A 681 -3.72 -0.38 -9.76
CA THR A 681 -3.38 -0.03 -8.37
C THR A 681 -1.91 -0.27 -8.09
N ALA A 682 -1.35 -1.40 -8.53
CA ALA A 682 0.08 -1.69 -8.34
C ALA A 682 0.99 -0.72 -9.11
N ILE A 683 0.60 -0.31 -10.32
CA ILE A 683 1.33 0.70 -11.10
C ILE A 683 1.26 2.05 -10.40
N HIS A 684 0.08 2.48 -9.95
CA HIS A 684 -0.10 3.73 -9.22
C HIS A 684 0.75 3.74 -7.95
N GLU A 685 0.69 2.69 -7.12
CA GLU A 685 1.48 2.62 -5.89
C GLU A 685 2.98 2.69 -6.17
N ARG A 686 3.46 1.98 -7.20
CA ARG A 686 4.89 1.95 -7.51
C ARG A 686 5.39 3.26 -8.11
N VAL A 687 4.62 3.88 -9.01
CA VAL A 687 5.03 5.10 -9.72
C VAL A 687 4.82 6.33 -8.85
N PHE A 688 3.67 6.41 -8.18
CA PHE A 688 3.28 7.57 -7.37
C PHE A 688 3.89 7.53 -5.96
N TYR A 689 3.73 6.43 -5.22
CA TYR A 689 4.30 6.31 -3.86
C TYR A 689 5.74 5.80 -3.85
N GLY A 690 6.08 4.88 -4.76
CA GLY A 690 7.44 4.34 -4.89
C GLY A 690 8.41 5.24 -5.67
N CYS A 691 7.94 6.36 -6.23
CA CYS A 691 8.69 7.30 -7.06
C CYS A 691 9.49 6.64 -8.20
N MET A 692 9.01 5.52 -8.74
CA MET A 692 9.65 4.82 -9.84
C MET A 692 9.12 5.30 -11.19
N ALA A 693 9.96 5.34 -12.22
CA ALA A 693 9.48 5.56 -13.58
C ALA A 693 8.58 4.39 -14.05
N PRO A 694 7.54 4.67 -14.87
CA PRO A 694 6.84 3.63 -15.60
C PRO A 694 7.79 2.85 -16.52
N VAL A 695 7.55 1.57 -16.69
CA VAL A 695 8.29 0.72 -17.64
C VAL A 695 7.72 0.96 -19.05
N ASP A 696 8.54 0.79 -20.10
CA ASP A 696 8.11 0.97 -21.49
C ASP A 696 6.78 0.23 -21.79
N GLY A 697 5.77 0.98 -22.26
CA GLY A 697 4.43 0.48 -22.60
C GLY A 697 3.46 0.28 -21.42
N GLU A 698 3.90 0.53 -20.18
CA GLU A 698 3.08 0.38 -18.98
C GLU A 698 2.13 1.57 -18.76
N GLU A 699 2.54 2.77 -19.12
CA GLU A 699 1.71 3.98 -19.04
C GLU A 699 0.50 3.90 -20.00
N GLU A 700 0.71 3.43 -21.23
CA GLU A 700 -0.37 3.17 -22.18
C GLU A 700 -1.34 2.10 -21.65
N ARG A 701 -0.81 1.01 -21.07
CA ARG A 701 -1.64 -0.03 -20.45
C ARG A 701 -2.46 0.52 -19.29
N TYR A 702 -1.84 1.35 -18.45
CA TYR A 702 -2.45 1.97 -17.28
C TYR A 702 -3.67 2.81 -17.63
N PHE A 703 -3.54 3.74 -18.58
CA PHE A 703 -4.66 4.58 -19.00
C PHE A 703 -5.77 3.79 -19.71
N ASN A 704 -5.40 2.77 -20.51
CA ASN A 704 -6.37 1.90 -21.17
C ASN A 704 -7.21 1.10 -20.15
N GLU A 705 -6.56 0.49 -19.16
CA GLU A 705 -7.23 -0.30 -18.12
C GLU A 705 -8.15 0.59 -17.24
N ILE A 706 -7.71 1.80 -16.88
CA ILE A 706 -8.57 2.77 -16.20
C ILE A 706 -9.80 3.12 -17.07
N GLY A 707 -9.58 3.38 -18.36
CA GLY A 707 -10.66 3.69 -19.30
C GLY A 707 -11.67 2.54 -19.43
N ASP A 708 -11.21 1.29 -19.43
CA ASP A 708 -12.06 0.10 -19.48
C ASP A 708 -12.91 -0.05 -18.21
N ILE A 709 -12.32 0.17 -17.03
CA ILE A 709 -13.04 0.10 -15.76
C ILE A 709 -14.09 1.22 -15.66
N LEU A 710 -13.72 2.45 -16.04
CA LEU A 710 -14.66 3.59 -16.03
C LEU A 710 -15.81 3.39 -17.04
N ARG A 711 -15.54 2.72 -18.18
CA ARG A 711 -16.60 2.30 -19.12
C ARG A 711 -17.54 1.29 -18.49
N TYR A 712 -17.00 0.31 -17.75
CA TYR A 712 -17.81 -0.70 -17.06
C TYR A 712 -18.79 -0.04 -16.07
N PHE A 713 -18.39 1.01 -15.35
CA PHE A 713 -19.28 1.73 -14.43
C PHE A 713 -20.41 2.51 -15.11
N LYS A 714 -20.26 2.88 -16.39
CA LYS A 714 -21.27 3.62 -17.16
C LYS A 714 -22.34 2.73 -17.81
N GLY A 715 -22.15 1.41 -17.81
CA GLY A 715 -23.08 0.43 -18.39
C GLY A 715 -22.82 0.12 -19.85
#